data_AF-A0A0C3FZ48-F1
#
_entry.id   AF-A0A0C3FZ48-F1
#
_cell.length_a   1.000
_cell.length_b   1.000
_cell.length_c   1.000
_cell.angle_alpha   90.00
_cell.angle_beta   90.00
_cell.angle_gamma   90.00
#
_symmetry.space_group_name_H-M   'P 1'
#
loop_
_entity.id
_entity.type
_entity.pdbx_description
1 polymer ?
#
loop_
_entity_poly.entity_id
_entity_poly.type
_entity_poly.pdbx_seq_one_letter_code
_entity_poly.pdbx_strand_id
1 'polypeptide(L)'
;MLAVVQASELPFPTFRSKAFRPKAYVETIAGGIHRRTQSVKQEKKTYTWWDFKIDFSIPCRSLTTTFRVLRDSIYEDKCLGKCDIDVEELLECQSQQVDGGEYVVLSLTDERGNPSAGRLTVRIAQQCMSNVAGDNVERAQMAVQKLSSPPIVNVADGVTNLAGTTSNQMTLEMSLDSLLGKVEILVKIGDEVAKIHPYVNFAWQVLSAGFKIVPGQRHRDQRILDLITTMDDTYSFIVSADEMKKHSDLQDIVKQILKQMIECGYFIQEYARRNFGGRAITQAFSGMDDQIAAFCAAFNLLKQNFDSRVNLDTALVLSQTTVTIDAIRRDQLLSTLKSVEMQEYNCTICLDGTRLDVIKFIIDWIADESDDRKSVLWLNGLAGSGKSTLSTTIALTMRELHLLGAFFFFDRDIPERNAPTLIRTLAYQLALFDVSIGAEMSRIAESIPRIAEMPLHFQFTNLLSAQALKLVEWSGGPIVVVIDALDECGNKTERKVLMQALSKGFSDLPSFMRVIIVSRPETDIEATLLSHEAVQPYLLDIDSVATQEYISEFLRHRFSDIRRTMKHSQLGADWPSDDKIGSLTNSAGGLFVWALTACLYIESYDPDERLNELITQQSNVDSCEPFVQLDRLYKTGLQSAGLWDNDSFRTDCCNVFGAILRARIPLYHSMIDSLFALPRSRSSLESISCLGCVLHISETEGIRTLHPSFHDYLARRYSNEPWSIDLELHNERLARHCIQFLDNTLHESICGLTLPHPVQNEGPSDAVSYACKFWVEHICLITHAANDIGDLIYGFLGRHLLHWMEALAVLKSHSNTI
;
A
#
# COMPACT_ATOMS: atom_id res chain seq x y z
N MET A 1 20.92 22.95 -16.21
CA MET A 1 21.96 22.17 -15.54
C MET A 1 22.36 22.87 -14.25
N LEU A 2 22.36 22.16 -13.13
CA LEU A 2 22.70 22.65 -11.79
C LEU A 2 23.80 21.77 -11.19
N ALA A 3 24.94 22.32 -10.82
CA ALA A 3 26.05 21.60 -10.21
C ALA A 3 26.17 21.95 -8.73
N VAL A 4 26.15 20.95 -7.86
CA VAL A 4 26.41 21.12 -6.42
C VAL A 4 27.91 20.98 -6.20
N VAL A 5 28.54 22.04 -5.71
CA VAL A 5 30.00 22.16 -5.69
C VAL A 5 30.55 21.81 -4.31
N GLN A 6 30.14 22.55 -3.28
CA GLN A 6 30.63 22.35 -1.92
C GLN A 6 29.66 22.87 -0.87
N ALA A 7 29.81 22.42 0.38
CA ALA A 7 29.17 23.00 1.56
C ALA A 7 30.22 23.28 2.65
N SER A 8 30.00 24.33 3.42
CA SER A 8 30.90 24.82 4.46
C SER A 8 30.14 25.20 5.73
N GLU A 9 30.85 25.29 6.87
CA GLU A 9 30.27 25.75 8.15
C GLU A 9 29.13 24.88 8.70
N LEU A 10 29.07 23.61 8.29
CA LEU A 10 28.05 22.64 8.74
C LEU A 10 28.28 22.19 10.20
N PRO A 11 27.21 21.93 10.99
CA PRO A 11 27.30 21.54 12.40
C PRO A 11 27.75 20.08 12.57
N PHE A 12 29.07 19.83 12.56
CA PHE A 12 29.64 18.48 12.74
C PHE A 12 30.24 18.24 14.13
N PRO A 13 30.13 17.02 14.70
CA PRO A 13 30.88 16.63 15.89
C PRO A 13 32.38 16.46 15.58
N THR A 14 33.27 16.92 16.48
CA THR A 14 34.72 16.70 16.33
C THR A 14 35.09 15.24 16.62
N PHE A 15 35.40 14.45 15.59
CA PHE A 15 35.78 13.04 15.74
C PHE A 15 37.31 12.82 15.80
N ARG A 16 37.77 11.96 16.72
CA ARG A 16 39.22 11.67 16.94
C ARG A 16 39.80 10.59 16.02
N SER A 17 38.99 9.76 15.35
CA SER A 17 39.43 8.61 14.53
C SER A 17 39.16 8.81 13.03
N LYS A 18 40.08 8.36 12.16
CA LYS A 18 39.91 8.37 10.68
C LYS A 18 38.95 7.26 10.17
N ALA A 19 38.69 6.21 10.95
CA ALA A 19 37.94 5.03 10.51
C ALA A 19 36.40 5.20 10.56
N PHE A 20 35.90 6.18 11.32
CA PHE A 20 34.46 6.41 11.56
C PHE A 20 34.04 7.83 11.14
N ARG A 21 34.31 8.21 9.89
CA ARG A 21 33.81 9.49 9.36
C ARG A 21 32.49 9.28 8.64
N PRO A 22 31.40 9.94 9.05
CA PRO A 22 30.12 9.82 8.37
C PRO A 22 30.23 10.39 6.95
N LYS A 23 29.43 9.85 6.02
CA LYS A 23 29.29 10.41 4.68
C LYS A 23 28.16 11.44 4.68
N ALA A 24 28.22 12.40 3.77
CA ALA A 24 27.13 13.34 3.55
C ALA A 24 26.83 13.49 2.06
N TYR A 25 25.59 13.80 1.75
CA TYR A 25 25.12 14.10 0.41
C TYR A 25 24.17 15.30 0.43
N VAL A 26 23.95 15.90 -0.74
CA VAL A 26 23.00 17.00 -0.92
C VAL A 26 21.83 16.46 -1.71
N GLU A 27 20.63 16.59 -1.15
CA GLU A 27 19.36 16.39 -1.83
C GLU A 27 18.89 17.74 -2.39
N THR A 28 18.40 17.74 -3.63
CA THR A 28 17.80 18.88 -4.30
C THR A 28 16.42 18.47 -4.80
N ILE A 29 15.40 19.25 -4.47
CA ILE A 29 14.00 18.98 -4.78
C ILE A 29 13.48 20.16 -5.60
N ALA A 30 13.05 19.92 -6.83
CA ALA A 30 12.45 20.94 -7.69
C ALA A 30 11.20 20.37 -8.36
N GLY A 31 10.02 20.93 -8.07
CA GLY A 31 8.76 20.49 -8.68
C GLY A 31 8.39 19.04 -8.42
N GLY A 32 8.67 18.55 -7.21
CA GLY A 32 8.43 17.15 -6.81
C GLY A 32 9.48 16.16 -7.30
N ILE A 33 10.48 16.60 -8.08
CA ILE A 33 11.59 15.75 -8.51
C ILE A 33 12.72 15.86 -7.49
N HIS A 34 13.02 14.74 -6.82
CA HIS A 34 14.13 14.62 -5.88
C HIS A 34 15.40 14.14 -6.61
N ARG A 35 16.53 14.79 -6.37
CA ARG A 35 17.85 14.39 -6.87
C ARG A 35 18.85 14.43 -5.74
N ARG A 36 19.66 13.38 -5.57
CA ARG A 36 20.71 13.33 -4.55
C ARG A 36 22.10 13.26 -5.17
N THR A 37 23.08 13.92 -4.57
CA THR A 37 24.50 13.76 -4.92
C THR A 37 25.04 12.44 -4.37
N GLN A 38 26.24 12.03 -4.83
CA GLN A 38 26.95 10.92 -4.19
C GLN A 38 27.33 11.24 -2.74
N SER A 39 27.35 10.22 -1.88
CA SER A 39 27.77 10.36 -0.48
C SER A 39 29.30 10.49 -0.37
N VAL A 40 29.78 11.66 0.05
CA VAL A 40 31.23 11.94 0.16
C VAL A 40 31.69 11.82 1.62
N LYS A 41 32.85 11.18 1.83
CA LYS A 41 33.49 11.10 3.16
C LYS A 41 34.00 12.48 3.58
N GLN A 42 33.64 12.90 4.78
CA GLN A 42 34.00 14.24 5.27
C GLN A 42 35.51 14.38 5.53
N GLU A 43 36.12 15.43 4.99
CA GLU A 43 37.52 15.77 5.24
C GLU A 43 37.70 16.70 6.44
N LYS A 44 38.92 16.78 6.99
CA LYS A 44 39.23 17.56 8.22
C LYS A 44 39.22 19.07 8.01
N LYS A 45 39.11 19.53 6.76
CA LYS A 45 39.07 20.94 6.38
C LYS A 45 37.59 21.35 6.26
N THR A 46 37.29 22.59 6.60
CA THR A 46 35.97 23.24 6.76
C THR A 46 34.97 23.13 5.60
N TYR A 47 35.28 22.37 4.54
CA TYR A 47 34.53 22.25 3.30
C TYR A 47 34.30 20.76 2.95
N THR A 48 33.08 20.42 2.55
CA THR A 48 32.75 19.12 1.92
C THR A 48 32.46 19.38 0.45
N TRP A 49 33.14 18.66 -0.44
CA TRP A 49 33.07 18.87 -1.90
C TRP A 49 32.33 17.71 -2.57
N TRP A 50 31.44 18.03 -3.51
CA TRP A 50 30.70 17.04 -4.32
C TRP A 50 31.02 17.15 -5.81
N ASP A 51 31.29 18.37 -6.32
CA ASP A 51 31.50 18.68 -7.74
C ASP A 51 30.60 17.85 -8.69
N PHE A 52 29.31 17.75 -8.33
CA PHE A 52 28.36 16.84 -8.95
C PHE A 52 27.36 17.61 -9.80
N LYS A 53 27.23 17.23 -11.07
CA LYS A 53 26.29 17.86 -12.01
C LYS A 53 24.95 17.14 -11.97
N ILE A 54 23.89 17.92 -11.78
CA ILE A 54 22.50 17.46 -11.80
C ILE A 54 21.78 18.18 -12.94
N ASP A 55 21.23 17.41 -13.85
CA ASP A 55 20.38 17.95 -14.91
C ASP A 55 18.92 17.95 -14.47
N PHE A 56 18.33 19.14 -14.47
CA PHE A 56 16.91 19.35 -14.23
C PHE A 56 16.26 19.85 -15.51
N SER A 57 15.20 19.17 -15.93
CA SER A 57 14.23 19.69 -16.91
C SER A 57 13.17 20.45 -16.13
N ILE A 58 13.36 21.76 -15.95
CA ILE A 58 12.46 22.58 -15.16
C ILE A 58 11.37 23.17 -16.08
N PRO A 59 10.08 22.88 -15.85
CA PRO A 59 9.01 23.30 -16.74
C PRO A 59 8.67 24.81 -16.65
N CYS A 60 8.99 25.47 -15.53
CA CYS A 60 8.72 26.90 -15.31
C CYS A 60 9.77 27.58 -14.42
N ARG A 61 10.05 28.88 -14.64
CA ARG A 61 11.05 29.65 -13.87
C ARG A 61 10.61 30.05 -12.45
N SER A 62 9.32 30.02 -12.16
CA SER A 62 8.74 30.35 -10.85
C SER A 62 8.68 29.14 -9.88
N LEU A 63 9.50 28.12 -10.11
CA LEU A 63 9.48 26.88 -9.34
C LEU A 63 10.42 26.99 -8.14
N THR A 64 9.90 26.78 -6.92
CA THR A 64 10.72 26.73 -5.72
C THR A 64 11.58 25.47 -5.72
N THR A 65 12.89 25.65 -5.51
CA THR A 65 13.89 24.59 -5.40
C THR A 65 14.40 24.51 -3.98
N THR A 66 14.26 23.33 -3.38
CA THR A 66 14.75 23.02 -2.04
C THR A 66 16.08 22.30 -2.12
N PHE A 67 17.08 22.75 -1.36
CA PHE A 67 18.33 22.04 -1.11
C PHE A 67 18.37 21.56 0.33
N ARG A 68 18.75 20.30 0.56
CA ARG A 68 18.99 19.73 1.89
C ARG A 68 20.35 19.06 1.92
N VAL A 69 21.18 19.36 2.90
CA VAL A 69 22.44 18.64 3.14
C VAL A 69 22.16 17.57 4.19
N LEU A 70 22.29 16.29 3.85
CA LEU A 70 21.98 15.17 4.73
C LEU A 70 23.22 14.34 5.06
N ARG A 71 23.20 13.75 6.25
CA ARG A 71 24.20 12.78 6.72
C ARG A 71 23.68 11.36 6.52
N ASP A 72 24.39 10.63 5.68
CA ASP A 72 24.16 9.23 5.31
C ASP A 72 24.29 8.31 6.54
N SER A 73 23.24 7.54 6.83
CA SER A 73 23.06 6.73 8.03
C SER A 73 22.29 5.45 7.70
N ILE A 74 22.66 4.35 8.36
CA ILE A 74 22.08 3.01 8.12
C ILE A 74 20.61 2.93 8.58
N TYR A 75 20.18 3.78 9.50
CA TYR A 75 18.85 3.73 10.10
C TYR A 75 17.93 4.89 9.66
N GLU A 76 18.47 6.11 9.59
CA GLU A 76 17.72 7.30 9.18
C GLU A 76 18.69 8.46 8.91
N ASP A 77 18.55 9.12 7.76
CA ASP A 77 19.42 10.21 7.31
C ASP A 77 19.10 11.51 8.04
N LYS A 78 20.13 12.11 8.64
CA LYS A 78 19.96 13.34 9.43
C LYS A 78 20.16 14.59 8.58
N CYS A 79 19.16 15.48 8.51
CA CYS A 79 19.30 16.78 7.86
C CYS A 79 20.25 17.69 8.66
N LEU A 80 21.27 18.22 7.98
CA LEU A 80 22.28 19.11 8.54
C LEU A 80 21.99 20.58 8.24
N GLY A 81 21.23 20.85 7.18
CA GLY A 81 20.78 22.18 6.79
C GLY A 81 19.91 22.15 5.53
N LYS A 82 18.96 23.09 5.42
CA LYS A 82 18.02 23.23 4.30
C LYS A 82 18.06 24.66 3.73
N CYS A 83 17.78 24.84 2.44
CA CYS A 83 17.53 26.14 1.82
C CYS A 83 16.45 26.00 0.76
N ASP A 84 15.44 26.86 0.77
CA ASP A 84 14.41 26.95 -0.27
C ASP A 84 14.63 28.25 -1.06
N ILE A 85 14.69 28.17 -2.38
CA ILE A 85 14.94 29.32 -3.26
C ILE A 85 14.27 29.11 -4.62
N ASP A 86 13.66 30.15 -5.18
CA ASP A 86 13.03 30.08 -6.50
C ASP A 86 14.08 30.06 -7.62
N VAL A 87 13.81 29.34 -8.71
CA VAL A 87 14.75 29.24 -9.84
C VAL A 87 15.07 30.60 -10.45
N GLU A 88 14.09 31.51 -10.49
CA GLU A 88 14.29 32.90 -10.94
C GLU A 88 15.24 33.67 -10.01
N GLU A 89 15.02 33.59 -8.69
CA GLU A 89 15.89 34.23 -7.69
C GLU A 89 17.31 33.62 -7.68
N LEU A 90 17.42 32.31 -7.91
CA LEU A 90 18.69 31.59 -8.03
C LEU A 90 19.51 32.09 -9.24
N LEU A 91 18.85 32.39 -10.36
CA LEU A 91 19.46 32.95 -11.58
C LEU A 91 19.82 34.43 -11.40
N GLU A 92 18.99 35.21 -10.70
CA GLU A 92 19.29 36.60 -10.36
C GLU A 92 20.51 36.70 -9.45
N CYS A 93 20.59 35.84 -8.43
CA CYS A 93 21.75 35.75 -7.53
C CYS A 93 23.06 35.45 -8.29
N GLN A 94 23.01 34.65 -9.36
CA GLN A 94 24.17 34.39 -10.22
C GLN A 94 24.58 35.64 -11.02
N SER A 95 23.61 36.43 -11.48
CA SER A 95 23.85 37.63 -12.30
C SER A 95 24.40 38.84 -11.53
N GLN A 96 24.20 38.90 -10.21
CA GLN A 96 24.57 40.04 -9.37
C GLN A 96 25.98 39.95 -8.74
N GLN A 97 26.73 38.86 -8.94
CA GLN A 97 28.08 38.72 -8.38
C GLN A 97 29.18 39.41 -9.21
N VAL A 98 29.96 40.26 -8.56
CA VAL A 98 30.95 41.19 -9.15
C VAL A 98 32.23 40.49 -9.68
N ASP A 99 32.46 39.21 -9.35
CA ASP A 99 33.73 38.52 -9.58
C ASP A 99 33.60 37.29 -10.52
N GLY A 100 32.94 37.45 -11.67
CA GLY A 100 32.94 36.44 -12.73
C GLY A 100 31.95 35.27 -12.58
N GLY A 101 30.86 35.45 -11.83
CA GLY A 101 29.52 34.86 -12.08
C GLY A 101 29.36 33.34 -12.23
N GLU A 102 30.28 32.49 -11.77
CA GLU A 102 30.16 31.03 -11.97
C GLU A 102 29.47 30.30 -10.80
N TYR A 103 29.40 30.86 -9.59
CA TYR A 103 28.91 30.17 -8.39
C TYR A 103 27.94 31.02 -7.57
N VAL A 104 26.89 30.38 -7.03
CA VAL A 104 25.88 30.95 -6.12
C VAL A 104 26.07 30.33 -4.74
N VAL A 105 26.12 31.15 -3.69
CA VAL A 105 26.27 30.70 -2.30
C VAL A 105 24.94 30.88 -1.57
N LEU A 106 24.35 29.77 -1.15
CA LEU A 106 23.08 29.69 -0.43
C LEU A 106 23.34 29.51 1.07
N SER A 107 22.59 30.23 1.90
CA SER A 107 22.65 30.06 3.36
C SER A 107 21.67 28.97 3.79
N LEU A 108 22.12 28.05 4.63
CA LEU A 108 21.30 26.95 5.12
C LEU A 108 20.66 27.29 6.48
N THR A 109 19.42 26.89 6.66
CA THR A 109 18.69 26.92 7.93
C THR A 109 18.62 25.53 8.55
N ASP A 110 18.53 25.46 9.88
CA ASP A 110 18.28 24.20 10.60
C ASP A 110 16.81 23.74 10.43
N GLU A 111 16.46 22.55 10.93
CA GLU A 111 15.09 22.01 10.85
C GLU A 111 14.04 22.87 11.57
N ARG A 112 14.45 23.85 12.38
CA ARG A 112 13.57 24.80 13.08
C ARG A 112 13.58 26.20 12.45
N GLY A 113 14.26 26.38 11.32
CA GLY A 113 14.32 27.63 10.57
C GLY A 113 15.40 28.63 11.03
N ASN A 114 16.31 28.25 11.93
CA ASN A 114 17.37 29.17 12.39
C ASN A 114 18.54 29.22 11.38
N PRO A 115 19.14 30.39 11.13
CA PRO A 115 20.16 30.60 10.07
C PRO A 115 21.58 30.08 10.40
N SER A 116 21.72 29.08 11.27
CA SER A 116 23.02 28.62 11.80
C SER A 116 23.47 27.23 11.29
N ALA A 117 22.99 26.78 10.13
CA ALA A 117 23.23 25.42 9.63
C ALA A 117 24.35 25.27 8.58
N GLY A 118 24.97 26.37 8.13
CA GLY A 118 26.09 26.38 7.19
C GLY A 118 25.77 27.03 5.84
N ARG A 119 26.66 26.86 4.86
CA ARG A 119 26.51 27.45 3.51
C ARG A 119 26.71 26.39 2.42
N LEU A 120 25.92 26.46 1.35
CA LEU A 120 25.99 25.59 0.18
C LEU A 120 26.36 26.40 -1.07
N THR A 121 27.35 25.96 -1.83
CA THR A 121 27.76 26.56 -3.10
C THR A 121 27.29 25.71 -4.28
N VAL A 122 26.53 26.32 -5.19
CA VAL A 122 25.99 25.70 -6.39
C VAL A 122 26.36 26.51 -7.63
N ARG A 123 26.44 25.87 -8.80
CA ARG A 123 26.67 26.52 -10.10
C ARG A 123 25.52 26.20 -11.04
N ILE A 124 25.05 27.16 -11.82
CA ILE A 124 23.94 26.95 -12.77
C ILE A 124 24.44 27.25 -14.18
N ALA A 125 24.09 26.38 -15.12
CA ALA A 125 24.30 26.56 -16.55
C ALA A 125 22.97 26.37 -17.29
N GLN A 126 22.57 27.40 -18.03
CA GLN A 126 21.36 27.38 -18.86
C GLN A 126 21.69 26.81 -20.25
N GLN A 127 21.00 25.74 -20.65
CA GLN A 127 20.98 25.28 -22.04
C GLN A 127 19.58 25.49 -22.60
N CYS A 128 19.46 26.22 -23.70
CA CYS A 128 18.19 26.46 -24.39
C CYS A 128 17.94 25.33 -25.39
N MET A 129 16.79 24.66 -25.30
CA MET A 129 16.40 23.52 -26.14
C MET A 129 16.00 23.90 -27.59
N SER A 130 16.76 24.78 -28.25
CA SER A 130 16.52 25.10 -29.67
C SER A 130 17.53 24.46 -30.63
N ASN A 131 18.66 23.92 -30.14
CA ASN A 131 19.77 23.50 -31.02
C ASN A 131 20.04 21.99 -31.08
N VAL A 132 19.32 21.15 -30.33
CA VAL A 132 19.54 19.68 -30.33
C VAL A 132 18.84 18.97 -31.51
N ALA A 133 17.88 19.63 -32.16
CA ALA A 133 17.24 19.10 -33.37
C ALA A 133 18.10 19.26 -34.64
N GLY A 134 18.95 20.30 -34.71
CA GLY A 134 19.79 20.59 -35.89
C GLY A 134 20.99 19.65 -36.03
N ASP A 135 21.75 19.46 -34.95
CA ASP A 135 22.99 18.67 -34.99
C ASP A 135 22.76 17.17 -35.22
N ASN A 136 21.63 16.63 -34.77
CA ASN A 136 21.28 15.23 -34.98
C ASN A 136 20.77 14.97 -36.40
N VAL A 137 20.10 15.96 -37.01
CA VAL A 137 19.66 15.89 -38.41
C VAL A 137 20.84 16.06 -39.37
N GLU A 138 21.80 16.94 -39.09
CA GLU A 138 23.03 17.05 -39.90
C GLU A 138 23.94 15.82 -39.77
N ARG A 139 24.08 15.21 -38.58
CA ARG A 139 24.82 13.95 -38.43
C ARG A 139 24.14 12.77 -39.10
N ALA A 140 22.81 12.70 -39.06
CA ALA A 140 22.04 11.70 -39.80
C ALA A 140 22.15 11.90 -41.32
N GLN A 141 22.12 13.15 -41.81
CA GLN A 141 22.29 13.46 -43.23
C GLN A 141 23.72 13.20 -43.74
N MET A 142 24.75 13.47 -42.93
CA MET A 142 26.14 13.13 -43.27
C MET A 142 26.39 11.61 -43.27
N ALA A 143 25.70 10.84 -42.43
CA ALA A 143 25.76 9.38 -42.45
C ALA A 143 25.07 8.79 -43.69
N VAL A 144 23.97 9.40 -44.15
CA VAL A 144 23.23 9.00 -45.36
C VAL A 144 23.98 9.34 -46.65
N GLN A 145 24.71 10.45 -46.71
CA GLN A 145 25.57 10.79 -47.86
C GLN A 145 26.84 9.92 -47.96
N LYS A 146 27.32 9.33 -46.86
CA LYS A 146 28.45 8.38 -46.89
C LYS A 146 28.08 6.97 -47.37
N LEU A 147 26.78 6.66 -47.50
CA LEU A 147 26.27 5.37 -47.95
C LEU A 147 25.90 5.33 -49.45
N SER A 148 26.18 6.39 -50.22
CA SER A 148 25.82 6.47 -51.64
C SER A 148 27.04 6.71 -52.55
N SER A 149 27.79 5.65 -52.88
CA SER A 149 28.38 5.38 -54.21
C SER A 149 29.03 3.99 -54.29
N PRO A 150 29.05 3.33 -55.47
CA PRO A 150 29.18 1.87 -55.59
C PRO A 150 30.62 1.39 -55.88
N PRO A 151 30.85 0.06 -55.93
CA PRO A 151 31.30 -0.46 -57.22
C PRO A 151 30.56 -1.72 -57.71
N ILE A 152 30.46 -1.74 -59.03
CA ILE A 152 30.00 -2.79 -59.95
C ILE A 152 31.04 -3.92 -60.00
N VAL A 153 30.62 -5.19 -60.02
CA VAL A 153 30.93 -6.22 -61.07
C VAL A 153 29.92 -7.39 -60.98
N ASN A 154 29.33 -7.72 -62.13
CA ASN A 154 28.44 -8.85 -62.46
C ASN A 154 29.04 -10.24 -62.18
N VAL A 155 28.21 -11.26 -61.91
CA VAL A 155 27.86 -12.35 -62.87
C VAL A 155 26.50 -12.96 -62.46
N ALA A 156 25.73 -13.31 -63.49
CA ALA A 156 24.36 -13.77 -63.50
C ALA A 156 24.14 -15.26 -63.12
N ASP A 157 22.85 -15.60 -63.14
CA ASP A 157 22.20 -16.92 -63.24
C ASP A 157 21.84 -17.68 -61.95
N GLY A 158 20.53 -17.94 -61.78
CA GLY A 158 20.05 -18.99 -60.89
C GLY A 158 18.68 -18.76 -60.26
N VAL A 159 17.63 -18.89 -61.06
CA VAL A 159 16.23 -19.03 -60.62
C VAL A 159 16.04 -20.27 -59.72
N THR A 160 15.04 -20.22 -58.82
CA THR A 160 14.38 -21.29 -58.02
C THR A 160 15.10 -21.85 -56.79
N ASN A 161 14.56 -21.58 -55.59
CA ASN A 161 13.70 -22.57 -54.89
C ASN A 161 13.12 -22.05 -53.57
N LEU A 162 11.83 -22.33 -53.37
CA LEU A 162 11.13 -22.26 -52.09
C LEU A 162 11.77 -23.23 -51.08
N ALA A 163 12.46 -22.71 -50.07
CA ALA A 163 12.83 -23.45 -48.85
C ALA A 163 13.22 -22.47 -47.73
N GLY A 164 12.28 -21.63 -47.25
CA GLY A 164 12.59 -20.54 -46.30
C GLY A 164 11.90 -20.63 -44.93
N THR A 165 10.96 -21.54 -44.72
CA THR A 165 10.03 -21.43 -43.57
C THR A 165 10.48 -22.15 -42.31
N THR A 166 11.38 -23.13 -42.42
CA THR A 166 11.85 -23.98 -41.31
C THR A 166 13.01 -23.38 -40.51
N SER A 167 13.93 -22.63 -41.15
CA SER A 167 15.14 -22.09 -40.48
C SER A 167 14.81 -21.10 -39.38
N ASN A 168 13.89 -20.16 -39.65
CA ASN A 168 13.60 -19.10 -38.68
C ASN A 168 12.89 -19.66 -37.44
N GLN A 169 12.16 -20.79 -37.56
CA GLN A 169 11.34 -21.38 -36.48
C GLN A 169 12.23 -22.03 -35.43
N MET A 170 13.24 -22.79 -35.89
CA MET A 170 14.31 -23.31 -35.04
C MET A 170 15.07 -22.21 -34.30
N THR A 171 15.43 -21.09 -34.95
CA THR A 171 16.15 -19.99 -34.27
C THR A 171 15.35 -19.29 -33.18
N LEU A 172 14.03 -19.23 -33.30
CA LEU A 172 13.17 -18.54 -32.33
C LEU A 172 12.91 -19.42 -31.11
N GLU A 173 12.62 -20.71 -31.33
CA GLU A 173 12.55 -21.71 -30.25
C GLU A 173 13.90 -21.80 -29.50
N MET A 174 15.03 -21.78 -30.22
CA MET A 174 16.37 -21.74 -29.62
C MET A 174 16.65 -20.44 -28.85
N SER A 175 16.21 -19.28 -29.38
CA SER A 175 16.34 -17.99 -28.69
C SER A 175 15.43 -17.93 -27.46
N LEU A 176 14.26 -18.58 -27.51
CA LEU A 176 13.32 -18.70 -26.40
C LEU A 176 13.87 -19.56 -25.27
N ASP A 177 14.34 -20.77 -25.60
CA ASP A 177 14.92 -21.69 -24.64
C ASP A 177 16.19 -21.09 -24.01
N SER A 178 16.93 -20.30 -24.80
CA SER A 178 18.05 -19.48 -24.33
C SER A 178 17.60 -18.39 -23.34
N LEU A 179 16.62 -17.56 -23.70
CA LEU A 179 16.06 -16.50 -22.84
C LEU A 179 15.51 -17.08 -21.53
N LEU A 180 14.72 -18.15 -21.62
CA LEU A 180 14.12 -18.83 -20.50
C LEU A 180 15.20 -19.44 -19.58
N GLY A 181 16.20 -20.13 -20.15
CA GLY A 181 17.35 -20.62 -19.40
C GLY A 181 18.13 -19.49 -18.70
N LYS A 182 18.25 -18.32 -19.33
CA LYS A 182 18.93 -17.14 -18.74
C LYS A 182 18.12 -16.46 -17.64
N VAL A 183 16.81 -16.39 -17.76
CA VAL A 183 15.93 -15.93 -16.67
C VAL A 183 16.09 -16.85 -15.47
N GLU A 184 16.11 -18.17 -15.67
CA GLU A 184 16.34 -19.16 -14.60
C GLU A 184 17.74 -19.03 -13.97
N ILE A 185 18.77 -18.67 -14.75
CA ILE A 185 20.11 -18.37 -14.23
C ILE A 185 20.11 -17.04 -13.46
N LEU A 186 19.40 -16.00 -13.89
CA LEU A 186 19.25 -14.76 -13.13
C LEU A 186 18.56 -14.99 -11.79
N VAL A 187 17.60 -15.93 -11.74
CA VAL A 187 17.01 -16.43 -10.50
C VAL A 187 18.08 -17.09 -9.61
N LYS A 188 18.94 -17.95 -10.17
CA LYS A 188 20.02 -18.63 -9.41
C LYS A 188 21.20 -17.71 -9.03
N ILE A 189 21.57 -16.74 -9.86
CA ILE A 189 22.62 -15.75 -9.53
C ILE A 189 22.11 -14.84 -8.43
N GLY A 190 20.83 -14.51 -8.47
CA GLY A 190 20.09 -13.97 -7.37
C GLY A 190 19.77 -15.01 -6.30
N ASP A 191 20.66 -15.92 -5.86
CA ASP A 191 20.36 -16.81 -4.71
C ASP A 191 19.98 -16.05 -3.42
N GLU A 192 20.19 -14.72 -3.38
CA GLU A 192 19.63 -13.79 -2.36
C GLU A 192 18.34 -13.07 -2.82
N VAL A 193 18.12 -12.88 -4.12
CA VAL A 193 16.84 -12.40 -4.71
C VAL A 193 15.78 -13.53 -4.74
N ALA A 194 16.23 -14.78 -4.83
CA ALA A 194 15.49 -16.03 -4.93
C ALA A 194 14.97 -16.52 -3.58
N LYS A 195 15.41 -15.92 -2.47
CA LYS A 195 14.76 -16.13 -1.19
C LYS A 195 13.46 -15.31 -1.06
N ILE A 196 13.33 -14.12 -1.66
CA ILE A 196 12.24 -13.17 -1.29
C ILE A 196 11.87 -12.14 -2.39
N HIS A 197 11.34 -12.52 -3.56
CA HIS A 197 10.51 -11.54 -4.32
C HIS A 197 9.45 -12.12 -5.27
N PRO A 198 8.16 -11.78 -5.09
CA PRO A 198 7.04 -12.11 -6.01
C PRO A 198 7.26 -11.83 -7.51
N TYR A 199 8.07 -10.83 -7.87
CA TYR A 199 8.19 -10.34 -9.25
C TYR A 199 8.88 -11.29 -10.20
N VAL A 200 9.81 -12.11 -9.71
CA VAL A 200 10.58 -13.03 -10.55
C VAL A 200 9.68 -14.13 -11.09
N ASN A 201 8.90 -14.77 -10.21
CA ASN A 201 7.94 -15.78 -10.61
C ASN A 201 6.88 -15.19 -11.55
N PHE A 202 6.39 -13.99 -11.23
CA PHE A 202 5.41 -13.30 -12.06
C PHE A 202 5.93 -13.01 -13.48
N ALA A 203 7.13 -12.43 -13.61
CA ALA A 203 7.78 -12.17 -14.89
C ALA A 203 7.97 -13.44 -15.72
N TRP A 204 8.42 -14.52 -15.09
CA TRP A 204 8.56 -15.83 -15.74
C TRP A 204 7.24 -16.34 -16.32
N GLN A 205 6.17 -16.32 -15.52
CA GLN A 205 4.86 -16.84 -15.93
C GLN A 205 4.33 -16.07 -17.14
N VAL A 206 4.32 -14.74 -17.06
CA VAL A 206 3.82 -13.86 -18.13
C VAL A 206 4.59 -14.08 -19.43
N LEU A 207 5.92 -14.11 -19.37
CA LEU A 207 6.73 -14.30 -20.56
C LEU A 207 6.55 -15.69 -21.16
N SER A 208 6.60 -16.73 -20.34
CA SER A 208 6.41 -18.11 -20.82
C SER A 208 5.05 -18.30 -21.50
N ALA A 209 3.99 -17.62 -21.00
CA ALA A 209 2.67 -17.64 -21.60
C ALA A 209 2.63 -16.89 -22.94
N GLY A 210 3.15 -15.66 -22.99
CA GLY A 210 3.20 -14.86 -24.23
C GLY A 210 3.96 -15.55 -25.34
N PHE A 211 5.07 -16.18 -24.98
CA PHE A 211 5.90 -16.89 -25.94
C PHE A 211 5.33 -18.22 -26.41
N LYS A 212 4.43 -18.88 -25.67
CA LYS A 212 3.72 -20.07 -26.16
C LYS A 212 2.69 -19.74 -27.25
N ILE A 213 2.17 -18.51 -27.29
CA ILE A 213 1.12 -18.08 -28.23
C ILE A 213 1.74 -17.69 -29.60
N VAL A 214 2.93 -17.10 -29.59
CA VAL A 214 3.65 -16.61 -30.80
C VAL A 214 3.97 -17.70 -31.86
N PRO A 215 4.41 -18.93 -31.52
CA PRO A 215 4.80 -19.95 -32.52
C PRO A 215 3.65 -20.44 -33.41
N GLY A 216 2.39 -20.27 -32.99
CA GLY A 216 1.22 -20.83 -33.67
C GLY A 216 0.71 -20.05 -34.89
N GLN A 217 1.06 -18.77 -35.06
CA GLN A 217 0.47 -17.90 -36.08
C GLN A 217 1.43 -17.57 -37.23
N ARG A 218 0.99 -17.82 -38.46
CA ARG A 218 1.83 -18.08 -39.65
C ARG A 218 2.54 -16.90 -40.32
N HIS A 219 2.70 -15.73 -39.70
CA HIS A 219 3.59 -14.68 -40.21
C HIS A 219 4.24 -13.97 -39.03
N ARG A 220 5.58 -13.94 -39.00
CA ARG A 220 6.38 -13.33 -37.93
C ARG A 220 6.69 -11.89 -38.33
N ASP A 221 6.38 -10.95 -37.46
CA ASP A 221 6.83 -9.56 -37.62
C ASP A 221 8.24 -9.44 -37.07
N GLN A 222 9.17 -9.00 -37.91
CA GLN A 222 10.60 -8.86 -37.58
C GLN A 222 10.81 -7.98 -36.34
N ARG A 223 9.90 -7.04 -36.08
CA ARG A 223 10.03 -6.05 -34.99
C ARG A 223 9.82 -6.64 -33.60
N ILE A 224 8.91 -7.60 -33.48
CA ILE A 224 8.75 -8.37 -32.24
C ILE A 224 9.97 -9.27 -32.03
N LEU A 225 10.56 -9.80 -33.11
CA LEU A 225 11.83 -10.55 -33.00
C LEU A 225 12.98 -9.66 -32.52
N ASP A 226 13.05 -8.43 -32.99
CA ASP A 226 14.08 -7.46 -32.58
C ASP A 226 13.92 -7.07 -31.09
N LEU A 227 12.67 -6.90 -30.62
CA LEU A 227 12.38 -6.67 -29.20
C LEU A 227 12.82 -7.87 -28.33
N ILE A 228 12.46 -9.09 -28.75
CA ILE A 228 12.85 -10.33 -28.05
C ILE A 228 14.38 -10.47 -28.01
N THR A 229 15.06 -10.16 -29.11
CA THR A 229 16.52 -10.21 -29.18
C THR A 229 17.15 -9.18 -28.24
N THR A 230 16.58 -7.97 -28.16
CA THR A 230 17.02 -6.93 -27.23
C THR A 230 16.85 -7.35 -25.76
N MET A 231 15.76 -8.06 -25.45
CA MET A 231 15.55 -8.67 -24.13
C MET A 231 16.64 -9.73 -23.85
N ASP A 232 16.92 -10.65 -24.78
CA ASP A 232 17.96 -11.68 -24.62
C ASP A 232 19.36 -11.08 -24.41
N ASP A 233 19.70 -10.03 -25.16
CA ASP A 233 20.98 -9.33 -25.08
C ASP A 233 21.16 -8.55 -23.77
N THR A 234 20.06 -8.03 -23.21
CA THR A 234 20.06 -7.36 -21.91
C THR A 234 20.28 -8.37 -20.80
N TYR A 235 19.63 -9.54 -20.90
CA TYR A 235 19.75 -10.62 -19.92
C TYR A 235 21.13 -11.28 -19.92
N SER A 236 21.66 -11.56 -21.11
CA SER A 236 23.01 -12.14 -21.27
C SER A 236 24.08 -11.27 -20.62
N PHE A 237 23.91 -9.95 -20.71
CA PHE A 237 24.82 -8.99 -20.09
C PHE A 237 24.80 -9.06 -18.56
N ILE A 238 23.60 -9.08 -17.96
CA ILE A 238 23.43 -9.10 -16.50
C ILE A 238 23.91 -10.43 -15.91
N VAL A 239 23.57 -11.56 -16.56
CA VAL A 239 24.01 -12.92 -16.14
C VAL A 239 25.54 -13.04 -16.14
N SER A 240 26.21 -12.38 -17.08
CA SER A 240 27.67 -12.45 -17.23
C SER A 240 28.44 -11.58 -16.22
N ALA A 241 27.74 -10.73 -15.46
CA ALA A 241 28.35 -9.87 -14.45
C ALA A 241 28.49 -10.62 -13.11
N ASP A 242 29.63 -11.27 -12.92
CA ASP A 242 29.98 -12.15 -11.79
C ASP A 242 29.95 -11.46 -10.38
N GLU A 243 29.67 -10.15 -10.31
CA GLU A 243 29.69 -9.33 -9.08
C GLU A 243 28.31 -9.10 -8.41
N MET A 244 27.24 -9.73 -8.92
CA MET A 244 25.84 -9.55 -8.46
C MET A 244 25.59 -9.79 -6.95
N LYS A 245 26.51 -10.45 -6.23
CA LYS A 245 26.28 -10.96 -4.87
C LYS A 245 26.52 -9.96 -3.72
N LYS A 246 26.91 -8.70 -3.95
CA LYS A 246 27.48 -7.84 -2.88
C LYS A 246 26.96 -6.41 -2.73
N HIS A 247 26.08 -5.90 -3.60
CA HIS A 247 25.68 -4.49 -3.57
C HIS A 247 24.16 -4.30 -3.66
N SER A 248 23.58 -3.61 -2.67
CA SER A 248 22.15 -3.26 -2.60
C SER A 248 21.68 -2.41 -3.79
N ASP A 249 22.53 -1.51 -4.29
CA ASP A 249 22.19 -0.58 -5.37
C ASP A 249 21.91 -1.26 -6.73
N LEU A 250 22.41 -2.49 -6.92
CA LEU A 250 22.16 -3.28 -8.13
C LEU A 250 20.81 -4.03 -8.06
N GLN A 251 20.27 -4.24 -6.86
CA GLN A 251 18.99 -4.96 -6.69
C GLN A 251 17.81 -4.14 -7.24
N ASP A 252 17.82 -2.83 -7.06
CA ASP A 252 16.78 -1.93 -7.59
C ASP A 252 16.75 -1.92 -9.12
N ILE A 253 17.93 -1.96 -9.75
CA ILE A 253 18.05 -2.00 -11.21
C ILE A 253 17.51 -3.34 -11.74
N VAL A 254 17.84 -4.46 -11.09
CA VAL A 254 17.28 -5.78 -11.43
C VAL A 254 15.75 -5.79 -11.27
N LYS A 255 15.23 -5.15 -10.22
CA LYS A 255 13.79 -4.99 -9.99
C LYS A 255 13.11 -4.21 -11.13
N GLN A 256 13.69 -3.09 -11.57
CA GLN A 256 13.18 -2.31 -12.71
C GLN A 256 13.19 -3.12 -14.02
N ILE A 257 14.23 -3.91 -14.26
CA ILE A 257 14.33 -4.78 -15.45
C ILE A 257 13.22 -5.84 -15.44
N LEU A 258 12.94 -6.45 -14.29
CA LEU A 258 11.85 -7.42 -14.14
C LEU A 258 10.46 -6.78 -14.35
N LYS A 259 10.25 -5.56 -13.88
CA LYS A 259 9.00 -4.81 -14.14
C LYS A 259 8.81 -4.54 -15.63
N GLN A 260 9.85 -4.02 -16.29
CA GLN A 260 9.81 -3.76 -17.73
C GLN A 260 9.54 -5.03 -18.55
N MET A 261 10.08 -6.17 -18.11
CA MET A 261 9.83 -7.48 -18.70
C MET A 261 8.37 -7.92 -18.62
N ILE A 262 7.73 -7.72 -17.46
CA ILE A 262 6.31 -8.06 -17.26
C ILE A 262 5.43 -7.26 -18.22
N GLU A 263 5.67 -5.96 -18.32
CA GLU A 263 4.95 -5.07 -19.24
C GLU A 263 5.12 -5.51 -20.71
N CYS A 264 6.36 -5.78 -21.13
CA CYS A 264 6.63 -6.28 -22.47
C CYS A 264 5.96 -7.64 -22.73
N GLY A 265 5.94 -8.52 -21.74
CA GLY A 265 5.30 -9.83 -21.84
C GLY A 265 3.81 -9.73 -22.14
N TYR A 266 3.08 -8.87 -21.42
CA TYR A 266 1.65 -8.61 -21.70
C TYR A 266 1.41 -7.96 -23.06
N PHE A 267 2.27 -7.01 -23.44
CA PHE A 267 2.20 -6.40 -24.77
C PHE A 267 2.36 -7.43 -25.89
N ILE A 268 3.33 -8.35 -25.77
CA ILE A 268 3.55 -9.43 -26.74
C ILE A 268 2.36 -10.39 -26.78
N GLN A 269 1.78 -10.74 -25.62
CA GLN A 269 0.59 -11.59 -25.54
C GLN A 269 -0.59 -10.99 -26.31
N GLU A 270 -0.92 -9.73 -26.04
CA GLU A 270 -2.06 -9.07 -26.68
C GLU A 270 -1.83 -8.89 -28.19
N TYR A 271 -0.60 -8.57 -28.59
CA TYR A 271 -0.21 -8.54 -29.99
C TYR A 271 -0.40 -9.89 -30.68
N ALA A 272 -0.02 -10.99 -30.03
CA ALA A 272 -0.12 -12.33 -30.60
C ALA A 272 -1.58 -12.84 -30.69
N ARG A 273 -2.46 -12.42 -29.77
CA ARG A 273 -3.88 -12.80 -29.73
C ARG A 273 -4.70 -12.19 -30.87
N ARG A 274 -4.46 -10.93 -31.23
CA ARG A 274 -5.21 -10.24 -32.29
C ARG A 274 -4.66 -10.65 -33.66
N ASN A 275 -5.19 -11.74 -34.23
CA ASN A 275 -4.86 -12.31 -35.55
C ASN A 275 -4.11 -11.35 -36.49
N PHE A 276 -2.89 -11.72 -36.91
CA PHE A 276 -2.03 -10.95 -37.84
C PHE A 276 -2.73 -10.46 -39.12
N GLY A 277 -3.81 -11.13 -39.55
CA GLY A 277 -4.63 -10.78 -40.72
C GLY A 277 -5.68 -9.68 -40.50
N GLY A 278 -5.99 -9.30 -39.25
CA GLY A 278 -6.94 -8.22 -38.92
C GLY A 278 -6.36 -6.80 -39.06
N ARG A 279 -5.08 -6.69 -39.39
CA ARG A 279 -4.30 -5.43 -39.44
C ARG A 279 -4.65 -4.48 -40.58
N ALA A 280 -5.73 -4.74 -41.32
CA ALA A 280 -6.27 -3.82 -42.32
C ALA A 280 -7.11 -2.67 -41.72
N ILE A 281 -7.32 -2.64 -40.40
CA ILE A 281 -7.95 -1.51 -39.69
C ILE A 281 -6.85 -0.65 -39.06
N THR A 282 -6.27 0.24 -39.87
CA THR A 282 -5.09 1.08 -39.57
C THR A 282 -5.29 2.12 -38.46
N GLN A 283 -6.49 2.27 -37.88
CA GLN A 283 -6.76 3.25 -36.82
C GLN A 283 -6.48 2.76 -35.39
N ALA A 284 -6.48 1.44 -35.14
CA ALA A 284 -6.33 0.88 -33.79
C ALA A 284 -4.87 0.70 -33.33
N PHE A 285 -3.88 0.99 -34.19
CA PHE A 285 -2.45 0.70 -33.95
C PHE A 285 -1.48 1.81 -34.38
N SER A 286 -1.95 3.06 -34.53
CA SER A 286 -1.04 4.20 -34.74
C SER A 286 -0.26 4.48 -33.44
N GLY A 287 1.02 4.10 -33.39
CA GLY A 287 1.91 4.32 -32.24
C GLY A 287 2.58 3.06 -31.67
N MET A 288 2.23 1.86 -32.16
CA MET A 288 2.86 0.61 -31.69
C MET A 288 4.37 0.55 -31.99
N ASP A 289 4.75 1.13 -33.11
CA ASP A 289 6.13 1.30 -33.55
C ASP A 289 6.95 2.11 -32.55
N ASP A 290 6.35 3.19 -32.05
CA ASP A 290 6.94 4.06 -31.05
C ASP A 290 7.01 3.36 -29.69
N GLN A 291 6.02 2.53 -29.35
CA GLN A 291 6.00 1.74 -28.12
C GLN A 291 7.06 0.62 -28.12
N ILE A 292 7.25 -0.09 -29.23
CA ILE A 292 8.33 -1.08 -29.39
C ILE A 292 9.69 -0.38 -29.30
N ALA A 293 9.86 0.75 -29.98
CA ALA A 293 11.09 1.52 -29.90
C ALA A 293 11.37 2.03 -28.48
N ALA A 294 10.34 2.46 -27.75
CA ALA A 294 10.44 2.87 -26.36
C ALA A 294 10.87 1.71 -25.46
N PHE A 295 10.28 0.51 -25.62
CA PHE A 295 10.73 -0.68 -24.87
C PHE A 295 12.20 -1.02 -25.13
N CYS A 296 12.63 -1.02 -26.40
CA CYS A 296 14.04 -1.25 -26.74
C CYS A 296 14.96 -0.18 -26.13
N ALA A 297 14.54 1.10 -26.13
CA ALA A 297 15.30 2.17 -25.51
C ALA A 297 15.41 2.01 -23.98
N ALA A 298 14.32 1.60 -23.32
CA ALA A 298 14.29 1.37 -21.88
C ALA A 298 15.21 0.21 -21.46
N PHE A 299 15.19 -0.92 -22.17
CA PHE A 299 16.12 -2.03 -21.90
C PHE A 299 17.59 -1.62 -22.08
N ASN A 300 17.89 -0.85 -23.13
CA ASN A 300 19.26 -0.35 -23.35
C ASN A 300 19.71 0.63 -22.25
N LEU A 301 18.80 1.49 -21.75
CA LEU A 301 19.09 2.40 -20.64
C LEU A 301 19.33 1.63 -19.33
N LEU A 302 18.47 0.65 -19.02
CA LEU A 302 18.63 -0.21 -17.85
C LEU A 302 19.96 -0.99 -17.89
N LYS A 303 20.34 -1.46 -19.08
CA LYS A 303 21.65 -2.11 -19.32
C LYS A 303 22.82 -1.15 -19.01
N GLN A 304 22.74 0.11 -19.44
CA GLN A 304 23.76 1.13 -19.15
C GLN A 304 23.81 1.51 -17.66
N ASN A 305 22.66 1.62 -17.00
CA ASN A 305 22.57 1.88 -15.56
C ASN A 305 23.22 0.75 -14.76
N PHE A 306 22.97 -0.49 -15.19
CA PHE A 306 23.59 -1.67 -14.62
C PHE A 306 25.12 -1.67 -14.80
N ASP A 307 25.63 -1.38 -16.00
CA ASP A 307 27.07 -1.31 -16.30
C ASP A 307 27.79 -0.22 -15.48
N SER A 308 27.17 0.97 -15.40
CA SER A 308 27.73 2.13 -14.71
C SER A 308 27.59 2.08 -13.19
N ARG A 309 26.80 1.12 -12.64
CA ARG A 309 26.38 1.06 -11.23
C ARG A 309 25.68 2.34 -10.76
N VAL A 310 25.06 3.07 -11.68
CA VAL A 310 24.31 4.29 -11.40
C VAL A 310 22.83 3.95 -11.50
N ASN A 311 22.12 4.04 -10.37
CA ASN A 311 20.67 3.96 -10.37
C ASN A 311 20.12 5.33 -10.81
N LEU A 312 19.82 5.47 -12.10
CA LEU A 312 19.00 6.56 -12.62
C LEU A 312 17.53 6.13 -12.53
N ASP A 313 16.62 7.04 -12.18
CA ASP A 313 15.18 6.78 -12.32
C ASP A 313 14.87 6.55 -13.80
N THR A 314 14.90 5.28 -14.20
CA THR A 314 14.55 4.85 -15.55
C THR A 314 13.04 4.93 -15.63
N ALA A 315 12.52 5.79 -16.50
CA ALA A 315 11.09 5.77 -16.81
C ALA A 315 10.76 4.39 -17.40
N LEU A 316 10.05 3.56 -16.63
CA LEU A 316 9.43 2.35 -17.16
C LEU A 316 8.47 2.80 -18.28
N VAL A 317 8.45 2.05 -19.38
CA VAL A 317 7.55 2.31 -20.50
C VAL A 317 6.15 1.87 -20.11
N LEU A 318 5.50 2.69 -19.29
CA LEU A 318 4.09 2.55 -18.99
C LEU A 318 3.30 2.90 -20.25
N SER A 319 2.35 2.05 -20.63
CA SER A 319 1.49 2.21 -21.82
C SER A 319 0.48 3.38 -21.72
N GLN A 320 0.81 4.44 -20.98
CA GLN A 320 -0.12 5.51 -20.64
C GLN A 320 -0.04 6.66 -21.65
N THR A 321 -1.10 6.83 -22.43
CA THR A 321 -1.35 8.02 -23.25
C THR A 321 -1.80 9.18 -22.34
N THR A 322 -1.00 10.24 -22.25
CA THR A 322 -1.33 11.45 -21.47
C THR A 322 -2.15 12.46 -22.28
N VAL A 323 -3.25 12.95 -21.70
CA VAL A 323 -3.99 14.17 -22.15
C VAL A 323 -4.20 15.08 -20.94
N THR A 324 -3.62 16.28 -20.97
CA THR A 324 -3.48 17.18 -19.80
C THR A 324 -4.64 18.15 -19.59
N ILE A 325 -5.57 18.29 -20.55
CA ILE A 325 -6.68 19.27 -20.46
C ILE A 325 -7.99 18.67 -19.92
N ASP A 326 -8.23 17.36 -20.07
CA ASP A 326 -9.44 16.69 -19.55
C ASP A 326 -9.39 16.36 -18.05
N ALA A 327 -8.23 16.51 -17.39
CA ALA A 327 -8.00 16.06 -16.03
C ALA A 327 -8.89 16.78 -14.99
N ILE A 328 -9.05 18.10 -15.10
CA ILE A 328 -9.83 18.89 -14.12
C ILE A 328 -11.32 18.54 -14.18
N ARG A 329 -11.89 18.41 -15.39
CA ARG A 329 -13.30 18.01 -15.56
C ARG A 329 -13.52 16.58 -15.12
N ARG A 330 -12.59 15.68 -15.43
CA ARG A 330 -12.58 14.29 -14.98
C ARG A 330 -12.61 14.22 -13.45
N ASP A 331 -11.73 14.95 -12.75
CA ASP A 331 -11.70 14.96 -11.28
C ASP A 331 -13.01 15.44 -10.66
N GLN A 332 -13.63 16.49 -11.24
CA GLN A 332 -14.94 16.96 -10.78
C GLN A 332 -16.03 15.88 -10.94
N LEU A 333 -16.05 15.16 -12.06
CA LEU A 333 -17.03 14.11 -12.29
C LEU A 333 -16.79 12.88 -11.42
N LEU A 334 -15.54 12.47 -11.27
CA LEU A 334 -15.15 11.36 -10.41
C LEU A 334 -15.44 11.66 -8.94
N SER A 335 -15.36 12.92 -8.50
CA SER A 335 -15.76 13.33 -7.15
C SER A 335 -17.22 12.99 -6.82
N THR A 336 -18.10 12.88 -7.84
CA THR A 336 -19.51 12.51 -7.65
C THR A 336 -19.69 11.05 -7.22
N LEU A 337 -18.70 10.19 -7.43
CA LEU A 337 -18.69 8.81 -6.93
C LEU A 337 -18.55 8.77 -5.40
N LYS A 338 -18.10 9.88 -4.78
CA LYS A 338 -17.98 10.05 -3.31
C LYS A 338 -17.11 8.95 -2.68
N SER A 339 -15.98 8.60 -3.31
CA SER A 339 -15.10 7.51 -2.87
C SER A 339 -14.58 7.67 -1.45
N VAL A 340 -14.11 6.57 -0.86
CA VAL A 340 -13.50 6.55 0.48
C VAL A 340 -11.99 6.40 0.34
N GLU A 341 -11.23 7.14 1.15
CA GLU A 341 -9.77 7.05 1.16
C GLU A 341 -9.28 5.74 1.77
N MET A 342 -8.35 5.10 1.06
CA MET A 342 -7.72 3.84 1.47
C MET A 342 -6.24 4.09 1.74
N GLN A 343 -5.83 3.91 2.99
CA GLN A 343 -4.44 4.14 3.42
C GLN A 343 -3.67 2.83 3.53
N GLU A 344 -3.50 2.17 2.39
CA GLU A 344 -2.91 0.83 2.31
C GLU A 344 -1.48 0.75 2.82
N TYR A 345 -0.73 1.85 2.72
CA TYR A 345 0.65 1.96 3.18
C TYR A 345 0.79 1.92 4.71
N ASN A 346 -0.30 2.13 5.45
CA ASN A 346 -0.32 1.99 6.90
C ASN A 346 -0.59 0.54 7.36
N CYS A 347 -0.93 -0.37 6.43
CA CYS A 347 -1.23 -1.76 6.77
C CYS A 347 0.05 -2.60 6.87
N THR A 348 0.06 -3.56 7.79
CA THR A 348 1.18 -4.49 7.98
C THR A 348 1.31 -5.47 6.82
N ILE A 349 2.54 -5.76 6.37
CA ILE A 349 2.86 -6.77 5.36
C ILE A 349 3.37 -8.08 5.97
N CYS A 350 3.43 -9.14 5.17
CA CYS A 350 4.00 -10.42 5.58
C CYS A 350 5.48 -10.24 5.91
N LEU A 351 5.96 -11.00 6.89
CA LEU A 351 7.40 -11.07 7.15
C LEU A 351 8.10 -11.65 5.92
N ASP A 352 9.19 -11.00 5.51
CA ASP A 352 10.01 -11.43 4.40
C ASP A 352 10.40 -12.92 4.53
N GLY A 353 10.23 -13.67 3.44
CA GLY A 353 10.50 -15.10 3.38
C GLY A 353 9.38 -16.01 3.89
N THR A 354 8.27 -15.46 4.41
CA THR A 354 7.10 -16.26 4.83
C THR A 354 6.01 -16.32 3.75
N ARG A 355 5.18 -17.37 3.77
CA ARG A 355 4.02 -17.57 2.86
C ARG A 355 4.34 -17.54 1.36
N LEU A 356 5.57 -17.87 0.99
CA LEU A 356 6.02 -17.83 -0.40
C LEU A 356 5.22 -18.77 -1.29
N ASP A 357 4.77 -19.91 -0.77
CA ASP A 357 3.90 -20.87 -1.44
C ASP A 357 2.53 -20.29 -1.79
N VAL A 358 1.89 -19.61 -0.83
CA VAL A 358 0.58 -18.97 -1.02
C VAL A 358 0.70 -17.79 -1.98
N ILE A 359 1.72 -16.96 -1.79
CA ILE A 359 1.99 -15.81 -2.68
C ILE A 359 2.23 -16.29 -4.11
N LYS A 360 3.02 -17.37 -4.27
CA LYS A 360 3.24 -18.00 -5.57
C LYS A 360 1.93 -18.47 -6.21
N PHE A 361 1.09 -19.17 -5.45
CA PHE A 361 -0.21 -19.62 -5.94
C PHE A 361 -1.07 -18.44 -6.43
N ILE A 362 -1.13 -17.35 -5.67
CA ILE A 362 -1.91 -16.15 -6.04
C ILE A 362 -1.36 -15.53 -7.34
N ILE A 363 -0.03 -15.45 -7.47
CA ILE A 363 0.63 -14.97 -8.69
C ILE A 363 0.30 -15.85 -9.89
N ASP A 364 0.42 -17.16 -9.73
CA ASP A 364 0.13 -18.12 -10.79
C ASP A 364 -1.35 -18.01 -11.23
N TRP A 365 -2.26 -17.77 -10.28
CA TRP A 365 -3.67 -17.50 -10.56
C TRP A 365 -3.92 -16.16 -11.29
N ILE A 366 -3.25 -15.07 -10.89
CA ILE A 366 -3.36 -13.77 -11.56
C ILE A 366 -2.88 -13.88 -13.01
N ALA A 367 -1.76 -14.59 -13.22
CA ALA A 367 -1.15 -14.79 -14.52
C ALA A 367 -1.88 -15.84 -15.39
N ASP A 368 -2.89 -16.54 -14.86
CA ASP A 368 -3.59 -17.58 -15.62
C ASP A 368 -4.37 -16.99 -16.80
N GLU A 369 -4.13 -17.60 -17.95
CA GLU A 369 -4.61 -17.19 -19.26
C GLU A 369 -5.54 -18.21 -19.91
N SER A 370 -5.89 -19.29 -19.22
CA SER A 370 -6.76 -20.33 -19.76
C SER A 370 -8.18 -19.83 -20.03
N ASP A 371 -8.87 -20.47 -20.98
CA ASP A 371 -10.27 -20.13 -21.31
C ASP A 371 -11.25 -20.44 -20.16
N ASP A 372 -10.88 -21.35 -19.25
CA ASP A 372 -11.66 -21.77 -18.07
C ASP A 372 -11.26 -21.07 -16.77
N ARG A 373 -10.37 -20.07 -16.85
CA ARG A 373 -9.83 -19.34 -15.69
C ARG A 373 -10.93 -18.69 -14.86
N LYS A 374 -10.74 -18.71 -13.55
CA LYS A 374 -11.63 -18.07 -12.58
C LYS A 374 -11.27 -16.59 -12.45
N SER A 375 -12.25 -15.69 -12.56
CA SER A 375 -12.04 -14.24 -12.44
C SER A 375 -11.97 -13.75 -10.99
N VAL A 376 -12.43 -14.58 -10.05
CA VAL A 376 -12.47 -14.28 -8.62
C VAL A 376 -11.70 -15.31 -7.83
N LEU A 377 -10.79 -14.87 -6.97
CA LEU A 377 -10.11 -15.70 -5.98
C LEU A 377 -10.68 -15.38 -4.59
N TRP A 378 -11.15 -16.40 -3.88
CA TRP A 378 -11.60 -16.25 -2.50
C TRP A 378 -10.59 -16.86 -1.53
N LEU A 379 -9.75 -16.01 -0.95
CA LEU A 379 -8.83 -16.36 0.13
C LEU A 379 -9.60 -16.38 1.45
N ASN A 380 -9.84 -17.58 1.96
CA ASN A 380 -10.56 -17.75 3.23
C ASN A 380 -9.67 -18.38 4.29
N GLY A 381 -9.98 -18.08 5.55
CA GLY A 381 -9.23 -18.61 6.68
C GLY A 381 -9.74 -18.10 8.01
N LEU A 382 -9.34 -18.77 9.08
CA LEU A 382 -9.77 -18.46 10.44
C LEU A 382 -9.30 -17.08 10.91
N ALA A 383 -9.98 -16.51 11.91
CA ALA A 383 -9.57 -15.25 12.50
C ALA A 383 -8.12 -15.34 13.01
N GLY A 384 -7.29 -14.34 12.70
CA GLY A 384 -5.90 -14.32 13.15
C GLY A 384 -4.93 -15.15 12.31
N SER A 385 -5.37 -15.73 11.18
CA SER A 385 -4.52 -16.44 10.23
C SER A 385 -3.73 -15.53 9.28
N GLY A 386 -3.58 -14.22 9.56
CA GLY A 386 -2.76 -13.32 8.74
C GLY A 386 -3.32 -12.98 7.34
N LYS A 387 -4.63 -13.05 7.15
CA LYS A 387 -5.34 -12.76 5.89
C LYS A 387 -5.08 -11.35 5.36
N SER A 388 -5.37 -10.32 6.15
CA SER A 388 -5.19 -8.92 5.76
C SER A 388 -3.72 -8.59 5.50
N THR A 389 -2.81 -9.15 6.30
CA THR A 389 -1.37 -9.02 6.08
C THR A 389 -0.92 -9.57 4.72
N LEU A 390 -1.45 -10.73 4.33
CA LEU A 390 -1.20 -11.34 3.01
C LEU A 390 -1.82 -10.49 1.88
N SER A 391 -3.06 -10.03 2.05
CA SER A 391 -3.76 -9.25 1.03
C SER A 391 -3.09 -7.88 0.79
N THR A 392 -2.62 -7.21 1.84
CA THR A 392 -1.79 -6.00 1.76
C THR A 392 -0.47 -6.28 1.03
N THR A 393 0.20 -7.40 1.35
CA THR A 393 1.45 -7.79 0.66
C THR A 393 1.22 -7.94 -0.84
N ILE A 394 0.15 -8.64 -1.24
CA ILE A 394 -0.22 -8.80 -2.65
C ILE A 394 -0.59 -7.46 -3.28
N ALA A 395 -1.36 -6.61 -2.60
CA ALA A 395 -1.77 -5.31 -3.11
C ALA A 395 -0.56 -4.40 -3.40
N LEU A 396 0.35 -4.26 -2.44
CA LEU A 396 1.58 -3.49 -2.62
C LEU A 396 2.47 -4.08 -3.72
N THR A 397 2.56 -5.42 -3.76
CA THR A 397 3.26 -6.12 -4.83
C THR A 397 2.69 -5.76 -6.20
N MET A 398 1.36 -5.82 -6.38
CA MET A 398 0.69 -5.51 -7.65
C MET A 398 0.72 -4.02 -7.99
N ARG A 399 0.66 -3.12 -7.00
CA ARG A 399 0.81 -1.66 -7.20
C ARG A 399 2.17 -1.34 -7.81
N GLU A 400 3.20 -1.94 -7.25
CA GLU A 400 4.56 -1.80 -7.73
C GLU A 400 4.77 -2.33 -9.16
N LEU A 401 3.95 -3.28 -9.61
CA LEU A 401 3.90 -3.77 -10.99
C LEU A 401 2.95 -2.96 -11.88
N HIS A 402 2.31 -1.92 -11.36
CA HIS A 402 1.23 -1.19 -12.04
C HIS A 402 0.08 -2.09 -12.51
N LEU A 403 -0.24 -3.13 -11.73
CA LEU A 403 -1.37 -4.05 -11.96
C LEU A 403 -2.48 -3.91 -10.92
N LEU A 404 -2.24 -3.21 -9.80
CA LEU A 404 -3.29 -2.95 -8.80
C LEU A 404 -4.22 -1.83 -9.28
N GLY A 405 -5.41 -2.21 -9.73
CA GLY A 405 -6.44 -1.25 -10.14
C GLY A 405 -7.23 -0.67 -8.98
N ALA A 406 -7.49 -1.48 -7.95
CA ALA A 406 -8.15 -1.00 -6.74
C ALA A 406 -7.88 -1.90 -5.53
N PHE A 407 -7.89 -1.31 -4.35
CA PHE A 407 -7.88 -2.00 -3.08
C PHE A 407 -8.91 -1.35 -2.15
N PHE A 408 -9.72 -2.20 -1.54
CA PHE A 408 -10.71 -1.82 -0.55
C PHE A 408 -10.61 -2.78 0.61
N PHE A 409 -10.58 -2.26 1.83
CA PHE A 409 -10.71 -3.08 3.01
C PHE A 409 -11.87 -2.58 3.85
N PHE A 410 -12.68 -3.52 4.34
CA PHE A 410 -13.69 -3.20 5.34
C PHE A 410 -13.04 -3.04 6.70
N ASP A 411 -13.59 -2.11 7.48
CA ASP A 411 -13.14 -1.86 8.85
C ASP A 411 -14.38 -1.44 9.65
N ARG A 412 -14.72 -2.23 10.68
CA ARG A 412 -15.89 -1.95 11.53
C ARG A 412 -15.75 -0.64 12.32
N ASP A 413 -14.52 -0.20 12.54
CA ASP A 413 -14.21 1.00 13.30
C ASP A 413 -14.26 2.26 12.43
N ILE A 414 -14.43 2.13 11.10
CA ILE A 414 -14.48 3.26 10.17
C ILE A 414 -15.82 3.25 9.42
N PRO A 415 -16.77 4.13 9.80
CA PRO A 415 -18.12 4.14 9.24
C PRO A 415 -18.18 4.21 7.72
N GLU A 416 -17.22 4.89 7.09
CA GLU A 416 -17.15 5.06 5.64
C GLU A 416 -16.72 3.77 4.93
N ARG A 417 -15.97 2.87 5.58
CA ARG A 417 -15.45 1.62 4.99
C ARG A 417 -16.49 0.50 5.07
N ASN A 418 -17.64 0.73 4.46
CA ASN A 418 -18.82 -0.14 4.52
C ASN A 418 -19.32 -0.62 3.14
N ALA A 419 -20.26 -1.57 3.14
CA ALA A 419 -20.81 -2.19 1.93
C ALA A 419 -21.35 -1.19 0.87
N PRO A 420 -22.17 -0.18 1.24
CA PRO A 420 -22.61 0.89 0.32
C PRO A 420 -21.50 1.66 -0.42
N THR A 421 -20.27 1.65 0.09
CA THR A 421 -19.17 2.44 -0.49
C THR A 421 -18.24 1.65 -1.40
N LEU A 422 -18.31 0.32 -1.35
CA LEU A 422 -17.38 -0.56 -2.06
C LEU A 422 -17.31 -0.25 -3.55
N ILE A 423 -18.43 -0.41 -4.27
CA ILE A 423 -18.43 -0.37 -5.74
C ILE A 423 -17.97 0.98 -6.28
N ARG A 424 -18.49 2.07 -5.72
CA ARG A 424 -18.13 3.44 -6.12
C ARG A 424 -16.67 3.79 -5.79
N THR A 425 -16.12 3.24 -4.71
CA THR A 425 -14.70 3.40 -4.37
C THR A 425 -13.81 2.61 -5.31
N LEU A 426 -14.17 1.36 -5.64
CA LEU A 426 -13.45 0.56 -6.63
C LEU A 426 -13.46 1.23 -8.00
N ALA A 427 -14.62 1.71 -8.46
CA ALA A 427 -14.75 2.40 -9.74
C ALA A 427 -13.91 3.69 -9.80
N TYR A 428 -13.88 4.45 -8.71
CA TYR A 428 -13.05 5.66 -8.60
C TYR A 428 -11.55 5.32 -8.66
N GLN A 429 -11.08 4.31 -7.91
CA GLN A 429 -9.68 3.91 -7.95
C GLN A 429 -9.27 3.37 -9.33
N LEU A 430 -10.13 2.58 -9.98
CA LEU A 430 -9.90 2.11 -11.35
C LEU A 430 -9.83 3.26 -12.36
N ALA A 431 -10.61 4.33 -12.15
CA ALA A 431 -10.56 5.54 -12.97
C ALA A 431 -9.26 6.34 -12.79
N LEU A 432 -8.65 6.28 -11.59
CA LEU A 432 -7.33 6.88 -11.33
C LEU A 432 -6.19 6.00 -11.85
N PHE A 433 -6.40 4.68 -11.87
CA PHE A 433 -5.42 3.71 -12.34
C PHE A 433 -5.12 3.85 -13.84
N ASP A 434 -6.16 4.02 -14.67
CA ASP A 434 -6.00 4.14 -16.12
C ASP A 434 -6.88 5.25 -16.71
N VAL A 435 -6.31 6.00 -17.66
CA VAL A 435 -6.94 7.17 -18.28
C VAL A 435 -8.15 6.76 -19.14
N SER A 436 -8.09 5.62 -19.83
CA SER A 436 -9.18 5.13 -20.68
C SER A 436 -10.35 4.66 -19.85
N ILE A 437 -10.08 3.92 -18.76
CA ILE A 437 -11.08 3.58 -17.75
C ILE A 437 -11.68 4.87 -17.16
N GLY A 438 -10.84 5.83 -16.76
CA GLY A 438 -11.31 7.08 -16.17
C GLY A 438 -12.17 7.93 -17.10
N ALA A 439 -11.88 7.93 -18.40
CA ALA A 439 -12.71 8.57 -19.42
C ALA A 439 -14.10 7.92 -19.53
N GLU A 440 -14.15 6.58 -19.57
CA GLU A 440 -15.41 5.84 -19.64
C GLU A 440 -16.25 6.01 -18.37
N MET A 441 -15.62 5.94 -17.19
CA MET A 441 -16.28 6.19 -15.91
C MET A 441 -16.86 7.61 -15.83
N SER A 442 -16.14 8.60 -16.33
CA SER A 442 -16.62 9.99 -16.41
C SER A 442 -17.84 10.12 -17.30
N ARG A 443 -17.82 9.47 -18.47
CA ARG A 443 -18.96 9.44 -19.41
C ARG A 443 -20.19 8.80 -18.76
N ILE A 444 -20.01 7.72 -18.01
CA ILE A 444 -21.08 7.04 -17.28
C ILE A 444 -21.65 7.95 -16.19
N ALA A 445 -20.79 8.59 -15.39
CA ALA A 445 -21.19 9.52 -14.34
C ALA A 445 -21.95 10.75 -14.87
N GLU A 446 -21.57 11.27 -16.04
CA GLU A 446 -22.32 12.32 -16.74
C GLU A 446 -23.71 11.85 -17.19
N SER A 447 -23.80 10.63 -17.74
CA SER A 447 -25.04 10.08 -18.28
C SER A 447 -26.05 9.62 -17.22
N ILE A 448 -25.57 9.25 -16.03
CA ILE A 448 -26.38 8.79 -14.90
C ILE A 448 -26.09 9.67 -13.68
N PRO A 449 -26.67 10.88 -13.62
CA PRO A 449 -26.55 11.74 -12.44
C PRO A 449 -27.05 11.00 -11.19
N ARG A 450 -26.23 10.98 -10.12
CA ARG A 450 -26.48 10.27 -8.84
C ARG A 450 -26.32 8.74 -8.88
N ILE A 451 -25.49 8.19 -9.78
CA ILE A 451 -25.13 6.76 -9.77
C ILE A 451 -24.65 6.26 -8.39
N ALA A 452 -23.97 7.11 -7.61
CA ALA A 452 -23.48 6.79 -6.27
C ALA A 452 -24.59 6.47 -5.25
N GLU A 453 -25.84 6.87 -5.51
CA GLU A 453 -26.99 6.66 -4.63
C GLU A 453 -27.90 5.52 -5.12
N MET A 454 -27.58 4.92 -6.27
CA MET A 454 -28.32 3.81 -6.83
C MET A 454 -28.06 2.51 -6.07
N PRO A 455 -28.93 1.49 -6.16
CA PRO A 455 -28.70 0.19 -5.54
C PRO A 455 -27.38 -0.47 -6.00
N LEU A 456 -26.74 -1.24 -5.12
CA LEU A 456 -25.42 -1.85 -5.38
C LEU A 456 -25.35 -2.68 -6.68
N HIS A 457 -26.37 -3.47 -6.98
CA HIS A 457 -26.39 -4.24 -8.24
C HIS A 457 -26.36 -3.32 -9.47
N PHE A 458 -27.06 -2.18 -9.42
CA PHE A 458 -27.09 -1.21 -10.50
C PHE A 458 -25.74 -0.50 -10.63
N GLN A 459 -25.13 -0.14 -9.50
CA GLN A 459 -23.76 0.40 -9.49
C GLN A 459 -22.77 -0.59 -10.11
N PHE A 460 -22.83 -1.87 -9.72
CA PHE A 460 -21.92 -2.89 -10.26
C PHE A 460 -22.05 -3.01 -11.77
N THR A 461 -23.27 -3.20 -12.26
CA THR A 461 -23.55 -3.38 -13.70
C THR A 461 -23.10 -2.17 -14.51
N ASN A 462 -23.25 -0.95 -14.00
CA ASN A 462 -22.92 0.26 -14.76
C ASN A 462 -21.49 0.75 -14.55
N LEU A 463 -20.76 0.30 -13.53
CA LEU A 463 -19.40 0.78 -13.24
C LEU A 463 -18.32 -0.29 -13.43
N LEU A 464 -18.59 -1.56 -13.09
CA LEU A 464 -17.55 -2.59 -13.01
C LEU A 464 -17.72 -3.74 -14.02
N SER A 465 -18.84 -3.79 -14.75
CA SER A 465 -19.12 -4.89 -15.67
C SER A 465 -18.33 -4.83 -16.98
N ALA A 466 -18.24 -5.97 -17.67
CA ALA A 466 -17.72 -6.08 -19.01
C ALA A 466 -18.50 -5.20 -20.00
N GLN A 467 -19.81 -5.03 -19.79
CA GLN A 467 -20.64 -4.16 -20.63
C GLN A 467 -20.37 -2.67 -20.35
N ALA A 468 -20.11 -2.29 -19.10
CA ALA A 468 -19.75 -0.91 -18.74
C ALA A 468 -18.37 -0.53 -19.31
N LEU A 469 -17.42 -1.45 -19.26
CA LEU A 469 -16.04 -1.23 -19.72
C LEU A 469 -15.77 -1.76 -21.13
N LYS A 470 -16.81 -2.01 -21.92
CA LYS A 470 -16.71 -2.61 -23.26
C LYS A 470 -15.87 -1.77 -24.23
N LEU A 471 -15.86 -0.45 -24.05
CA LEU A 471 -15.14 0.49 -24.91
C LEU A 471 -13.67 0.69 -24.47
N VAL A 472 -13.27 0.13 -23.34
CA VAL A 472 -11.88 0.20 -22.87
C VAL A 472 -11.04 -0.81 -23.62
N GLU A 473 -10.18 -0.31 -24.50
CA GLU A 473 -9.16 -1.13 -25.17
C GLU A 473 -7.95 -1.30 -24.26
N TRP A 474 -7.87 -2.44 -23.56
CA TRP A 474 -6.82 -2.71 -22.58
C TRP A 474 -5.82 -3.78 -23.05
N SER A 475 -4.52 -3.49 -22.93
CA SER A 475 -3.42 -4.38 -23.31
C SER A 475 -2.35 -4.55 -22.21
N GLY A 476 -2.56 -3.95 -21.03
CA GLY A 476 -1.57 -3.89 -19.94
C GLY A 476 -1.58 -5.08 -18.97
N GLY A 477 -2.23 -6.21 -19.31
CA GLY A 477 -2.28 -7.41 -18.45
C GLY A 477 -3.52 -7.50 -17.54
N PRO A 478 -3.52 -8.30 -16.47
CA PRO A 478 -4.63 -8.38 -15.54
C PRO A 478 -4.64 -7.19 -14.58
N ILE A 479 -5.77 -6.49 -14.47
CA ILE A 479 -6.03 -5.49 -13.44
C ILE A 479 -6.55 -6.21 -12.20
N VAL A 480 -5.77 -6.14 -11.12
CA VAL A 480 -6.08 -6.76 -9.83
C VAL A 480 -6.88 -5.80 -8.98
N VAL A 481 -8.01 -6.30 -8.47
CA VAL A 481 -8.86 -5.63 -7.48
C VAL A 481 -8.86 -6.46 -6.21
N VAL A 482 -8.52 -5.87 -5.08
CA VAL A 482 -8.50 -6.57 -3.79
C VAL A 482 -9.61 -6.03 -2.89
N ILE A 483 -10.41 -6.94 -2.32
CA ILE A 483 -11.47 -6.68 -1.36
C ILE A 483 -11.13 -7.45 -0.09
N ASP A 484 -10.57 -6.74 0.89
CA ASP A 484 -10.13 -7.32 2.17
C ASP A 484 -11.20 -7.24 3.26
N ALA A 485 -11.16 -8.21 4.17
CA ALA A 485 -12.03 -8.33 5.33
C ALA A 485 -13.55 -8.28 5.00
N LEU A 486 -14.02 -8.99 3.98
CA LEU A 486 -15.45 -8.96 3.58
C LEU A 486 -16.39 -9.31 4.75
N ASP A 487 -15.97 -10.15 5.70
CA ASP A 487 -16.71 -10.47 6.93
C ASP A 487 -16.84 -9.29 7.91
N GLU A 488 -16.24 -8.15 7.62
CA GLU A 488 -16.36 -6.92 8.42
C GLU A 488 -17.38 -5.92 7.88
N CYS A 489 -17.98 -6.17 6.71
CA CYS A 489 -18.94 -5.24 6.08
C CYS A 489 -20.35 -5.18 6.71
N GLY A 490 -20.50 -5.63 7.95
CA GLY A 490 -21.75 -5.69 8.71
C GLY A 490 -22.11 -7.10 9.15
N ASN A 491 -23.34 -7.32 9.63
CA ASN A 491 -23.88 -8.65 9.90
C ASN A 491 -24.43 -9.31 8.62
N LYS A 492 -24.82 -10.60 8.73
CA LYS A 492 -25.40 -11.39 7.63
C LYS A 492 -26.59 -10.70 6.92
N THR A 493 -27.43 -9.96 7.66
CA THR A 493 -28.59 -9.26 7.09
C THR A 493 -28.14 -8.01 6.32
N GLU A 494 -27.23 -7.24 6.89
CA GLU A 494 -26.68 -6.01 6.31
C GLU A 494 -25.89 -6.30 5.03
N ARG A 495 -25.03 -7.32 5.04
CA ARG A 495 -24.20 -7.68 3.88
C ARG A 495 -24.96 -8.40 2.76
N LYS A 496 -26.18 -8.88 3.01
CA LYS A 496 -26.95 -9.70 2.04
C LYS A 496 -27.10 -9.01 0.68
N VAL A 497 -27.38 -7.70 0.68
CA VAL A 497 -27.56 -6.92 -0.56
C VAL A 497 -26.24 -6.85 -1.35
N LEU A 498 -25.11 -6.68 -0.65
CA LEU A 498 -23.80 -6.68 -1.27
C LEU A 498 -23.45 -8.05 -1.85
N MET A 499 -23.65 -9.14 -1.09
CA MET A 499 -23.38 -10.50 -1.57
C MET A 499 -24.17 -10.84 -2.83
N GLN A 500 -25.44 -10.41 -2.91
CA GLN A 500 -26.27 -10.57 -4.11
C GLN A 500 -25.75 -9.75 -5.30
N ALA A 501 -25.27 -8.52 -5.07
CA ALA A 501 -24.70 -7.68 -6.12
C ALA A 501 -23.39 -8.28 -6.65
N LEU A 502 -22.49 -8.69 -5.76
CA LEU A 502 -21.22 -9.33 -6.09
C LEU A 502 -21.42 -10.65 -6.85
N SER A 503 -22.26 -11.54 -6.33
CA SER A 503 -22.55 -12.83 -6.96
C SER A 503 -23.16 -12.68 -8.35
N LYS A 504 -23.98 -11.66 -8.62
CA LYS A 504 -24.48 -11.42 -9.99
C LYS A 504 -23.41 -10.80 -10.87
N GLY A 505 -22.60 -9.91 -10.29
CA GLY A 505 -21.56 -9.17 -10.99
C GLY A 505 -20.38 -10.02 -11.47
N PHE A 506 -19.99 -11.05 -10.72
CA PHE A 506 -18.81 -11.87 -11.05
C PHE A 506 -18.92 -12.62 -12.39
N SER A 507 -20.14 -12.92 -12.82
CA SER A 507 -20.41 -13.52 -14.14
C SER A 507 -20.19 -12.55 -15.31
N ASP A 508 -20.17 -11.24 -15.04
CA ASP A 508 -20.09 -10.17 -16.03
C ASP A 508 -18.89 -9.26 -15.79
N LEU A 509 -17.79 -9.80 -15.23
CA LEU A 509 -16.54 -9.07 -15.05
C LEU A 509 -15.79 -8.93 -16.39
N PRO A 510 -15.11 -7.79 -16.65
CA PRO A 510 -14.22 -7.65 -17.79
C PRO A 510 -13.14 -8.73 -17.77
N SER A 511 -12.75 -9.24 -18.94
CA SER A 511 -11.78 -10.34 -19.06
C SER A 511 -10.39 -10.02 -18.50
N PHE A 512 -10.03 -8.74 -18.48
CA PHE A 512 -8.78 -8.23 -17.90
C PHE A 512 -8.85 -8.02 -16.39
N MET A 513 -10.02 -8.13 -15.74
CA MET A 513 -10.13 -7.92 -14.30
C MET A 513 -9.95 -9.22 -13.51
N ARG A 514 -9.24 -9.13 -12.39
CA ARG A 514 -9.06 -10.21 -11.39
C ARG A 514 -9.44 -9.69 -10.03
N VAL A 515 -10.40 -10.32 -9.36
CA VAL A 515 -10.87 -9.89 -8.04
C VAL A 515 -10.39 -10.87 -6.97
N ILE A 516 -9.63 -10.38 -6.00
CA ILE A 516 -9.24 -11.13 -4.81
C ILE A 516 -10.16 -10.71 -3.67
N ILE A 517 -10.89 -11.67 -3.11
CA ILE A 517 -11.75 -11.48 -1.95
C ILE A 517 -11.12 -12.19 -0.78
N VAL A 518 -11.02 -11.50 0.35
CA VAL A 518 -10.42 -12.03 1.56
C VAL A 518 -11.42 -11.95 2.69
N SER A 519 -11.70 -13.08 3.34
CA SER A 519 -12.66 -13.12 4.44
C SER A 519 -12.53 -14.34 5.35
N ARG A 520 -13.26 -14.33 6.47
CA ARG A 520 -13.61 -15.57 7.17
C ARG A 520 -14.63 -16.38 6.36
N PRO A 521 -14.66 -17.72 6.50
CA PRO A 521 -15.70 -18.56 5.92
C PRO A 521 -17.00 -18.47 6.74
N GLU A 522 -17.62 -17.29 6.83
CA GLU A 522 -18.95 -17.17 7.41
C GLU A 522 -19.97 -17.89 6.52
N THR A 523 -20.95 -18.57 7.12
CA THR A 523 -21.88 -19.47 6.42
C THR A 523 -22.54 -18.87 5.17
N ASP A 524 -22.89 -17.59 5.18
CA ASP A 524 -23.51 -16.89 4.06
C ASP A 524 -22.51 -16.45 2.98
N ILE A 525 -21.29 -16.12 3.37
CA ILE A 525 -20.20 -15.83 2.44
C ILE A 525 -19.81 -17.11 1.70
N GLU A 526 -19.57 -18.20 2.45
CA GLU A 526 -19.22 -19.51 1.92
C GLU A 526 -20.29 -20.05 0.97
N ALA A 527 -21.56 -20.05 1.41
CA ALA A 527 -22.67 -20.51 0.58
C ALA A 527 -22.79 -19.73 -0.74
N THR A 528 -22.52 -18.41 -0.71
CA THR A 528 -22.60 -17.58 -1.92
C THR A 528 -21.42 -17.82 -2.85
N LEU A 529 -20.19 -17.77 -2.32
CA LEU A 529 -18.97 -17.79 -3.11
C LEU A 529 -18.64 -19.19 -3.66
N LEU A 530 -18.81 -20.26 -2.87
CA LEU A 530 -18.57 -21.63 -3.34
C LEU A 530 -19.58 -22.09 -4.40
N SER A 531 -20.78 -21.51 -4.39
CA SER A 531 -21.81 -21.84 -5.39
C SER A 531 -21.55 -21.22 -6.76
N HIS A 532 -20.61 -20.27 -6.88
CA HIS A 532 -20.41 -19.50 -8.09
C HIS A 532 -19.23 -20.03 -8.92
N GLU A 533 -19.51 -20.34 -10.19
CA GLU A 533 -18.53 -20.88 -11.14
C GLU A 533 -17.33 -19.97 -11.45
N ALA A 534 -17.38 -18.68 -11.16
CA ALA A 534 -16.29 -17.73 -11.43
C ALA A 534 -15.29 -17.63 -10.26
N VAL A 535 -15.60 -18.28 -9.13
CA VAL A 535 -14.82 -18.21 -7.90
C VAL A 535 -13.91 -19.43 -7.75
N GLN A 536 -12.66 -19.17 -7.44
CA GLN A 536 -11.70 -20.17 -6.98
C GLN A 536 -11.50 -20.02 -5.47
N PRO A 537 -11.89 -20.99 -4.63
CA PRO A 537 -11.61 -20.94 -3.21
C PRO A 537 -10.16 -21.34 -2.92
N TYR A 538 -9.54 -20.68 -1.95
CA TYR A 538 -8.26 -21.10 -1.38
C TYR A 538 -8.29 -20.93 0.14
N LEU A 539 -8.11 -22.03 0.86
CA LEU A 539 -8.09 -22.06 2.33
C LEU A 539 -6.66 -21.80 2.82
N LEU A 540 -6.50 -20.79 3.66
CA LEU A 540 -5.30 -20.58 4.47
C LEU A 540 -5.31 -21.57 5.63
N ASP A 541 -4.75 -22.74 5.37
CA ASP A 541 -4.71 -23.85 6.32
C ASP A 541 -3.74 -23.56 7.48
N ILE A 542 -4.31 -23.44 8.68
CA ILE A 542 -3.57 -23.19 9.92
C ILE A 542 -2.86 -24.44 10.44
N ASP A 543 -3.34 -25.63 10.05
CA ASP A 543 -2.80 -26.91 10.50
C ASP A 543 -1.63 -27.39 9.62
N SER A 544 -1.37 -26.70 8.51
CA SER A 544 -0.29 -27.04 7.60
C SER A 544 1.10 -26.86 8.25
N VAL A 545 2.02 -27.76 7.90
CA VAL A 545 3.42 -27.72 8.37
C VAL A 545 4.09 -26.39 7.99
N ALA A 546 3.83 -25.88 6.77
CA ALA A 546 4.33 -24.60 6.30
C ALA A 546 3.89 -23.43 7.20
N THR A 547 2.61 -23.40 7.62
CA THR A 547 2.13 -22.35 8.54
C THR A 547 2.86 -22.38 9.88
N GLN A 548 3.15 -23.56 10.42
CA GLN A 548 3.91 -23.68 11.68
C GLN A 548 5.35 -23.18 11.53
N GLU A 549 6.01 -23.50 10.42
CA GLU A 549 7.35 -22.98 10.09
C GLU A 549 7.35 -21.45 9.97
N TYR A 550 6.34 -20.87 9.30
CA TYR A 550 6.19 -19.42 9.17
C TYR A 550 6.00 -18.72 10.52
N ILE A 551 5.24 -19.33 11.44
CA ILE A 551 5.06 -18.79 12.80
C ILE A 551 6.36 -18.88 13.59
N SER A 552 7.10 -19.99 13.48
CA SER A 552 8.40 -20.13 14.11
C SER A 552 9.38 -19.04 13.66
N GLU A 553 9.45 -18.79 12.35
CA GLU A 553 10.28 -17.73 11.78
C GLU A 553 9.83 -16.34 12.23
N PHE A 554 8.52 -16.09 12.26
CA PHE A 554 7.95 -14.85 12.79
C PHE A 554 8.34 -14.61 14.26
N LEU A 555 8.23 -15.64 15.11
CA LEU A 555 8.62 -15.57 16.52
C LEU A 555 10.12 -15.28 16.65
N ARG A 556 10.98 -15.96 15.88
CA ARG A 556 12.43 -15.73 15.87
C ARG A 556 12.77 -14.28 15.52
N HIS A 557 12.15 -13.76 14.47
CA HIS A 557 12.32 -12.38 14.05
C HIS A 557 11.91 -11.41 15.17
N ARG A 558 10.70 -11.59 15.72
CA ARG A 558 10.19 -10.73 16.81
C ARG A 558 11.04 -10.80 18.08
N PHE A 559 11.48 -11.97 18.51
CA PHE A 559 12.37 -12.08 19.67
C PHE A 559 13.73 -11.44 19.44
N SER A 560 14.26 -11.49 18.21
CA SER A 560 15.48 -10.76 17.84
C SER A 560 15.28 -9.25 18.00
N ASP A 561 14.12 -8.73 17.60
CA ASP A 561 13.76 -7.31 17.80
C ASP A 561 13.62 -6.95 19.28
N ILE A 562 12.92 -7.77 20.07
CA ILE A 562 12.78 -7.59 21.52
C ILE A 562 14.16 -7.49 22.20
N ARG A 563 15.07 -8.41 21.86
CA ARG A 563 16.44 -8.41 22.39
C ARG A 563 17.21 -7.14 22.01
N ARG A 564 16.97 -6.60 20.81
CA ARG A 564 17.63 -5.37 20.32
C ARG A 564 17.10 -4.11 21.01
N THR A 565 15.81 -4.04 21.29
CA THR A 565 15.15 -2.88 21.93
C THR A 565 15.30 -2.89 23.45
N MET A 566 15.16 -4.04 24.10
CA MET A 566 15.20 -4.22 25.56
C MET A 566 16.63 -4.44 26.10
N LYS A 567 17.56 -3.53 25.77
CA LYS A 567 18.98 -3.66 26.16
C LYS A 567 19.23 -3.70 27.67
N HIS A 568 18.29 -3.19 28.47
CA HIS A 568 18.40 -3.16 29.93
C HIS A 568 18.06 -4.49 30.60
N SER A 569 17.38 -5.41 29.89
CA SER A 569 16.89 -6.68 30.42
C SER A 569 17.95 -7.80 30.47
N GLN A 570 19.21 -7.51 30.10
CA GLN A 570 20.35 -8.45 30.12
C GLN A 570 20.08 -9.80 29.43
N LEU A 571 19.23 -9.81 28.39
CA LEU A 571 18.86 -11.02 27.66
C LEU A 571 20.09 -11.63 26.95
N GLY A 572 20.28 -12.94 27.10
CA GLY A 572 21.41 -13.66 26.50
C GLY A 572 21.38 -13.68 24.98
N ALA A 573 22.53 -13.97 24.36
CA ALA A 573 22.61 -14.11 22.89
C ALA A 573 21.74 -15.26 22.35
N ASP A 574 21.52 -16.30 23.16
CA ASP A 574 20.70 -17.46 22.81
C ASP A 574 19.25 -17.34 23.35
N TRP A 575 18.82 -16.12 23.72
CA TRP A 575 17.47 -15.88 24.22
C TRP A 575 16.50 -15.54 23.08
N PRO A 576 15.30 -16.17 23.06
CA PRO A 576 14.93 -17.39 23.79
C PRO A 576 15.52 -18.63 23.13
N SER A 577 15.61 -19.74 23.89
CA SER A 577 16.09 -21.01 23.34
C SER A 577 15.13 -21.57 22.28
N ASP A 578 15.66 -22.36 21.34
CA ASP A 578 14.87 -23.01 20.29
C ASP A 578 13.71 -23.84 20.84
N ASP A 579 13.89 -24.50 21.99
CA ASP A 579 12.83 -25.26 22.66
C ASP A 579 11.66 -24.38 23.13
N LYS A 580 11.96 -23.17 23.64
CA LYS A 580 10.93 -22.19 24.03
C LYS A 580 10.20 -21.68 22.80
N ILE A 581 10.91 -21.40 21.70
CA ILE A 581 10.30 -21.01 20.43
C ILE A 581 9.38 -22.13 19.92
N GLY A 582 9.84 -23.37 19.90
CA GLY A 582 9.03 -24.52 19.50
C GLY A 582 7.78 -24.70 20.34
N SER A 583 7.87 -24.47 21.66
CA SER A 583 6.73 -24.51 22.58
C SER A 583 5.69 -23.42 22.27
N LEU A 584 6.15 -22.19 21.99
CA LEU A 584 5.27 -21.09 21.57
C LEU A 584 4.68 -21.32 20.18
N THR A 585 5.43 -21.87 19.22
CA THR A 585 4.91 -22.24 17.90
C THR A 585 3.78 -23.25 18.05
N ASN A 586 3.97 -24.30 18.86
CA ASN A 586 2.91 -25.27 19.14
C ASN A 586 1.69 -24.64 19.81
N SER A 587 1.91 -23.70 20.74
CA SER A 587 0.84 -22.97 21.43
C SER A 587 0.13 -21.93 20.56
N ALA A 588 0.73 -21.54 19.44
CA ALA A 588 0.08 -20.65 18.49
C ALA A 588 -0.96 -21.38 17.65
N GLY A 589 -0.85 -22.71 17.49
CA GLY A 589 -1.80 -23.53 16.74
C GLY A 589 -2.09 -23.00 15.34
N GLY A 590 -1.08 -22.41 14.66
CA GLY A 590 -1.26 -21.84 13.32
C GLY A 590 -1.83 -20.41 13.27
N LEU A 591 -2.06 -19.76 14.41
CA LEU A 591 -2.60 -18.40 14.50
C LEU A 591 -1.50 -17.35 14.69
N PHE A 592 -1.30 -16.49 13.68
CA PHE A 592 -0.38 -15.36 13.77
C PHE A 592 -0.80 -14.35 14.84
N VAL A 593 -2.11 -14.15 15.06
CA VAL A 593 -2.59 -13.28 16.15
C VAL A 593 -2.13 -13.78 17.51
N TRP A 594 -2.04 -15.11 17.72
CA TRP A 594 -1.52 -15.68 18.96
C TRP A 594 -0.06 -15.30 19.14
N ALA A 595 0.77 -15.56 18.11
CA ALA A 595 2.20 -15.26 18.14
C ALA A 595 2.46 -13.76 18.36
N LEU A 596 1.72 -12.89 17.68
CA LEU A 596 1.81 -11.44 17.85
C LEU A 596 1.44 -11.01 19.27
N THR A 597 0.29 -11.49 19.77
CA THR A 597 -0.20 -11.16 21.11
C THR A 597 0.78 -11.64 22.18
N ALA A 598 1.36 -12.83 22.00
CA ALA A 598 2.36 -13.39 22.90
C ALA A 598 3.62 -12.51 22.93
N CYS A 599 4.13 -12.08 21.77
CA CYS A 599 5.26 -11.15 21.71
C CYS A 599 4.96 -9.83 22.42
N LEU A 600 3.79 -9.21 22.18
CA LEU A 600 3.41 -7.96 22.85
C LEU A 600 3.25 -8.12 24.36
N TYR A 601 2.71 -9.25 24.81
CA TYR A 601 2.62 -9.59 26.22
C TYR A 601 4.01 -9.74 26.86
N ILE A 602 4.93 -10.42 26.18
CA ILE A 602 6.32 -10.59 26.62
C ILE A 602 7.06 -9.25 26.66
N GLU A 603 6.82 -8.37 25.70
CA GLU A 603 7.39 -7.02 25.61
C GLU A 603 6.91 -6.06 26.71
N SER A 604 5.82 -6.38 27.42
CA SER A 604 5.16 -5.45 28.33
C SER A 604 5.96 -5.09 29.59
N TYR A 605 6.87 -5.96 30.04
CA TYR A 605 7.64 -5.74 31.27
C TYR A 605 9.01 -6.47 31.23
N ASP A 606 9.16 -7.58 31.95
CA ASP A 606 10.34 -8.45 31.92
C ASP A 606 10.12 -9.58 30.90
N PRO A 607 10.81 -9.58 29.75
CA PRO A 607 10.57 -10.56 28.70
C PRO A 607 10.85 -12.00 29.11
N ASP A 608 11.88 -12.28 29.92
CA ASP A 608 12.16 -13.67 30.29
C ASP A 608 11.15 -14.18 31.33
N GLU A 609 10.79 -13.35 32.30
CA GLU A 609 9.74 -13.69 33.28
C GLU A 609 8.40 -13.96 32.59
N ARG A 610 7.95 -13.04 31.72
CA ARG A 610 6.68 -13.16 30.99
C ARG A 610 6.67 -14.35 30.03
N LEU A 611 7.80 -14.64 29.38
CA LEU A 611 7.94 -15.81 28.53
C LEU A 611 7.78 -17.11 29.34
N ASN A 612 8.44 -17.21 30.49
CA ASN A 612 8.37 -18.40 31.36
C ASN A 612 6.96 -18.56 31.97
N GLU A 613 6.33 -17.46 32.38
CA GLU A 613 4.95 -17.42 32.84
C GLU A 613 4.00 -17.97 31.75
N LEU A 614 4.10 -17.46 30.53
CA LEU A 614 3.26 -17.86 29.41
C LEU A 614 3.42 -19.35 29.08
N ILE A 615 4.66 -19.85 28.98
CA ILE A 615 4.91 -21.27 28.71
C ILE A 615 4.31 -22.15 29.81
N THR A 616 4.50 -21.77 31.08
CA THR A 616 3.97 -22.53 32.22
C THR A 616 2.44 -22.60 32.19
N GLN A 617 1.77 -21.48 31.89
CA GLN A 617 0.32 -21.43 31.85
C GLN A 617 -0.28 -22.22 30.67
N GLN A 618 0.41 -22.24 29.52
CA GLN A 618 -0.03 -22.98 28.34
C GLN A 618 0.22 -24.49 28.44
N SER A 619 1.21 -24.92 29.22
CA SER A 619 1.57 -26.33 29.42
C SER A 619 0.54 -27.15 30.21
N ASN A 620 -0.38 -26.50 30.94
CA ASN A 620 -1.22 -27.15 31.96
C ASN A 620 -2.48 -27.86 31.41
N VAL A 621 -2.72 -27.89 30.10
CA VAL A 621 -3.93 -28.54 29.54
C VAL A 621 -3.72 -29.08 28.12
N ASP A 622 -4.10 -30.34 27.90
CA ASP A 622 -3.95 -31.12 26.64
C ASP A 622 -4.84 -30.68 25.44
N SER A 623 -5.40 -29.47 25.44
CA SER A 623 -6.24 -29.03 24.31
C SER A 623 -5.39 -28.48 23.17
N CYS A 624 -5.40 -29.17 22.03
CA CYS A 624 -4.75 -28.71 20.80
C CYS A 624 -5.59 -27.73 19.97
N GLU A 625 -6.77 -27.29 20.44
CA GLU A 625 -7.61 -26.36 19.68
C GLU A 625 -7.03 -24.93 19.67
N PRO A 626 -6.74 -24.34 18.49
CA PRO A 626 -6.04 -23.05 18.39
C PRO A 626 -6.75 -21.88 19.08
N PHE A 627 -8.09 -21.81 18.97
CA PHE A 627 -8.87 -20.75 19.62
C PHE A 627 -8.92 -20.89 21.15
N VAL A 628 -8.86 -22.11 21.67
CA VAL A 628 -8.78 -22.33 23.13
C VAL A 628 -7.43 -21.83 23.66
N GLN A 629 -6.35 -22.04 22.91
CA GLN A 629 -5.01 -21.53 23.27
C GLN A 629 -4.94 -20.01 23.17
N LEU A 630 -5.62 -19.41 22.19
CA LEU A 630 -5.75 -17.95 22.07
C LEU A 630 -6.58 -17.34 23.20
N ASP A 631 -7.72 -17.94 23.54
CA ASP A 631 -8.54 -17.54 24.67
C ASP A 631 -7.77 -17.59 25.99
N ARG A 632 -6.90 -18.59 26.15
CA ARG A 632 -5.99 -18.66 27.31
C ARG A 632 -4.99 -17.52 27.31
N LEU A 633 -4.37 -17.21 26.18
CA LEU A 633 -3.44 -16.09 26.10
C LEU A 633 -4.13 -14.77 26.45
N TYR A 634 -5.35 -14.53 25.97
CA TYR A 634 -6.14 -13.37 26.36
C TYR A 634 -6.45 -13.36 27.86
N LYS A 635 -6.83 -14.51 28.42
CA LYS A 635 -7.05 -14.67 29.86
C LYS A 635 -5.79 -14.35 30.67
N THR A 636 -4.64 -14.89 30.28
CA THR A 636 -3.34 -14.60 30.89
C THR A 636 -3.04 -13.10 30.88
N GLY A 637 -3.16 -12.47 29.71
CA GLY A 637 -2.96 -11.03 29.55
C GLY A 637 -3.87 -10.21 30.45
N LEU A 638 -5.18 -10.49 30.44
CA LEU A 638 -6.17 -9.80 31.26
C LEU A 638 -5.92 -10.01 32.76
N GLN A 639 -5.68 -11.23 33.21
CA GLN A 639 -5.39 -11.52 34.63
C GLN A 639 -4.13 -10.80 35.12
N SER A 640 -3.10 -10.70 34.28
CA SER A 640 -1.87 -10.00 34.62
C SER A 640 -2.01 -8.47 34.69
N ALA A 641 -3.01 -7.92 33.99
CA ALA A 641 -3.17 -6.49 33.81
C ALA A 641 -3.93 -5.80 34.96
N GLY A 642 -4.60 -6.54 35.85
CA GLY A 642 -5.48 -5.91 36.83
C GLY A 642 -6.04 -6.78 37.94
N LEU A 643 -6.69 -6.12 38.89
CA LEU A 643 -7.28 -6.70 40.10
C LEU A 643 -8.76 -7.04 39.85
N TRP A 644 -9.03 -8.12 39.12
CA TRP A 644 -10.40 -8.51 38.72
C TRP A 644 -11.32 -8.92 39.89
N ASP A 645 -10.75 -9.22 41.06
CA ASP A 645 -11.49 -9.46 42.30
C ASP A 645 -12.05 -8.17 42.92
N ASN A 646 -11.58 -7.00 42.48
CA ASN A 646 -12.10 -5.70 42.90
C ASN A 646 -13.28 -5.28 42.01
N ASP A 647 -14.48 -5.24 42.59
CA ASP A 647 -15.72 -4.88 41.88
C ASP A 647 -15.68 -3.52 41.20
N SER A 648 -14.97 -2.54 41.77
CA SER A 648 -14.84 -1.21 41.16
C SER A 648 -13.96 -1.27 39.93
N PHE A 649 -12.77 -1.90 40.04
CA PHE A 649 -11.86 -2.08 38.90
C PHE A 649 -12.52 -2.88 37.78
N ARG A 650 -13.18 -3.98 38.11
CA ARG A 650 -13.92 -4.82 37.17
C ARG A 650 -15.00 -4.01 36.45
N THR A 651 -15.79 -3.24 37.19
CA THR A 651 -16.88 -2.42 36.63
C THR A 651 -16.33 -1.34 35.68
N ASP A 652 -15.29 -0.62 36.09
CA ASP A 652 -14.65 0.42 35.29
C ASP A 652 -14.08 -0.18 33.99
N CYS A 653 -13.33 -1.29 34.08
CA CYS A 653 -12.79 -1.98 32.91
C CYS A 653 -13.88 -2.50 31.97
N CYS A 654 -14.93 -3.13 32.49
CA CYS A 654 -16.04 -3.61 31.67
C CYS A 654 -16.79 -2.48 30.98
N ASN A 655 -16.94 -1.32 31.63
CA ASN A 655 -17.53 -0.13 31.00
C ASN A 655 -16.65 0.37 29.85
N VAL A 656 -15.33 0.43 30.03
CA VAL A 656 -14.38 0.82 28.99
C VAL A 656 -14.40 -0.18 27.83
N PHE A 657 -14.31 -1.48 28.10
CA PHE A 657 -14.42 -2.52 27.06
C PHE A 657 -15.76 -2.45 26.34
N GLY A 658 -16.87 -2.36 27.07
CA GLY A 658 -18.19 -2.21 26.48
C GLY A 658 -18.30 -0.98 25.59
N ALA A 659 -17.67 0.14 25.98
CA ALA A 659 -17.57 1.34 25.15
C ALA A 659 -16.79 1.07 23.87
N ILE A 660 -15.59 0.49 23.96
CA ILE A 660 -14.75 0.14 22.80
C ILE A 660 -15.50 -0.80 21.84
N LEU A 661 -16.17 -1.84 22.36
CA LEU A 661 -16.83 -2.87 21.56
C LEU A 661 -18.13 -2.38 20.89
N ARG A 662 -18.79 -1.38 21.47
CA ARG A 662 -20.13 -0.94 21.03
C ARG A 662 -20.16 0.44 20.42
N ALA A 663 -19.10 1.22 20.55
CA ALA A 663 -19.05 2.54 19.96
C ALA A 663 -19.23 2.50 18.44
N ARG A 664 -19.86 3.52 17.88
CA ARG A 664 -20.08 3.63 16.42
C ARG A 664 -18.87 4.18 15.68
N ILE A 665 -18.01 4.88 16.42
CA ILE A 665 -16.68 5.31 16.03
C ILE A 665 -15.75 5.10 17.23
N PRO A 666 -14.45 4.87 17.01
CA PRO A 666 -13.44 4.78 18.06
C PRO A 666 -13.51 5.95 19.03
N LEU A 667 -13.52 5.65 20.33
CA LEU A 667 -13.57 6.65 21.39
C LEU A 667 -12.16 6.88 21.96
N TYR A 668 -11.81 8.14 22.18
CA TYR A 668 -10.63 8.54 22.97
C TYR A 668 -10.90 8.29 24.45
N HIS A 669 -9.83 8.08 25.22
CA HIS A 669 -9.93 7.91 26.68
C HIS A 669 -10.67 9.09 27.35
N SER A 670 -10.41 10.33 26.88
CA SER A 670 -11.08 11.55 27.38
C SER A 670 -12.60 11.56 27.11
N MET A 671 -13.03 11.01 25.98
CA MET A 671 -14.46 10.85 25.67
C MET A 671 -15.11 9.80 26.58
N ILE A 672 -14.45 8.65 26.78
CA ILE A 672 -14.95 7.60 27.68
C ILE A 672 -15.05 8.14 29.10
N ASP A 673 -14.01 8.82 29.60
CA ASP A 673 -14.00 9.42 30.94
C ASP A 673 -15.16 10.41 31.13
N SER A 674 -15.46 11.20 30.10
CA SER A 674 -16.54 12.19 30.12
C SER A 674 -17.93 11.55 30.06
N LEU A 675 -18.15 10.59 29.14
CA LEU A 675 -19.44 9.91 28.96
C LEU A 675 -19.82 9.07 30.18
N PHE A 676 -18.84 8.36 30.76
CA PHE A 676 -19.06 7.50 31.93
C PHE A 676 -18.87 8.23 33.26
N ALA A 677 -18.51 9.52 33.24
CA ALA A 677 -18.21 10.34 34.42
C ALA A 677 -17.19 9.66 35.37
N LEU A 678 -16.12 9.09 34.80
CA LEU A 678 -15.09 8.39 35.56
C LEU A 678 -14.27 9.39 36.40
N PRO A 679 -13.93 9.06 37.66
CA PRO A 679 -13.12 9.93 38.48
C PRO A 679 -11.68 9.95 37.97
N ARG A 680 -10.97 11.08 38.15
CA ARG A 680 -9.58 11.24 37.69
C ARG A 680 -8.59 10.20 38.24
N SER A 681 -8.89 9.59 39.39
CA SER A 681 -8.08 8.55 40.03
C SER A 681 -8.39 7.13 39.55
N ARG A 682 -9.40 6.97 38.69
CA ARG A 682 -9.79 5.71 38.02
C ARG A 682 -10.22 6.04 36.60
N SER A 683 -9.30 6.65 35.86
CA SER A 683 -9.54 6.99 34.45
C SER A 683 -9.64 5.72 33.61
N SER A 684 -10.26 5.83 32.44
CA SER A 684 -10.29 4.76 31.45
C SER A 684 -8.88 4.34 31.04
N LEU A 685 -7.95 5.30 30.91
CA LEU A 685 -6.56 5.02 30.57
C LEU A 685 -5.84 4.19 31.65
N GLU A 686 -6.01 4.51 32.93
CA GLU A 686 -5.46 3.70 34.02
C GLU A 686 -6.01 2.26 33.97
N SER A 687 -7.31 2.12 33.68
CA SER A 687 -8.00 0.84 33.60
C SER A 687 -7.46 -0.07 32.47
N ILE A 688 -6.97 0.52 31.37
CA ILE A 688 -6.53 -0.24 30.18
C ILE A 688 -5.02 -0.13 29.88
N SER A 689 -4.26 0.62 30.67
CA SER A 689 -2.84 0.92 30.42
C SER A 689 -1.96 -0.33 30.26
N CYS A 690 -2.27 -1.40 30.97
CA CYS A 690 -1.53 -2.68 30.93
C CYS A 690 -2.02 -3.63 29.80
N LEU A 691 -2.97 -3.21 28.97
CA LEU A 691 -3.61 -4.05 27.95
C LEU A 691 -3.13 -3.75 26.53
N GLY A 692 -1.94 -3.15 26.39
CA GLY A 692 -1.31 -2.89 25.09
C GLY A 692 -1.03 -4.14 24.24
N CYS A 693 -1.11 -5.34 24.82
CA CYS A 693 -1.02 -6.59 24.07
C CYS A 693 -2.31 -6.96 23.30
N VAL A 694 -3.44 -6.31 23.61
CA VAL A 694 -4.75 -6.57 22.99
C VAL A 694 -5.49 -5.31 22.53
N LEU A 695 -5.07 -4.13 23.00
CA LEU A 695 -5.64 -2.84 22.64
C LEU A 695 -4.60 -1.93 21.97
N HIS A 696 -5.06 -1.21 20.94
CA HIS A 696 -4.36 -0.05 20.40
C HIS A 696 -4.94 1.21 21.04
N ILE A 697 -4.08 2.01 21.67
CA ILE A 697 -4.47 3.26 22.34
C ILE A 697 -3.80 4.39 21.59
N SER A 698 -4.59 5.19 20.88
CA SER A 698 -4.10 6.34 20.10
C SER A 698 -4.83 7.61 20.49
N GLU A 699 -4.08 8.71 20.61
CA GLU A 699 -4.64 10.06 20.82
C GLU A 699 -5.32 10.60 19.55
N THR A 700 -4.99 10.08 18.37
CA THR A 700 -5.50 10.56 17.08
C THR A 700 -6.54 9.63 16.46
N GLU A 701 -6.48 8.33 16.75
CA GLU A 701 -7.33 7.31 16.12
C GLU A 701 -8.35 6.67 17.08
N GLY A 702 -8.29 7.02 18.36
CA GLY A 702 -9.11 6.44 19.42
C GLY A 702 -8.57 5.12 19.95
N ILE A 703 -9.31 4.53 20.88
CA ILE A 703 -9.01 3.22 21.46
C ILE A 703 -9.72 2.14 20.65
N ARG A 704 -8.98 1.10 20.23
CA ARG A 704 -9.49 -0.03 19.43
C ARG A 704 -8.91 -1.35 19.90
N THR A 705 -9.54 -2.46 19.54
CA THR A 705 -8.92 -3.79 19.71
C THR A 705 -7.85 -4.00 18.64
N LEU A 706 -6.71 -4.59 18.99
CA LEU A 706 -5.65 -4.90 18.01
C LEU A 706 -6.09 -5.92 16.96
N HIS A 707 -7.04 -6.80 17.32
CA HIS A 707 -7.55 -7.80 16.41
C HIS A 707 -9.00 -8.19 16.75
N PRO A 708 -9.89 -8.40 15.75
CA PRO A 708 -11.30 -8.69 15.99
C PRO A 708 -11.58 -9.98 16.80
N SER A 709 -10.64 -10.93 16.85
CA SER A 709 -10.80 -12.12 17.72
C SER A 709 -10.84 -11.77 19.20
N PHE A 710 -10.25 -10.66 19.63
CA PHE A 710 -10.34 -10.20 21.02
C PHE A 710 -11.73 -9.64 21.32
N HIS A 711 -12.33 -8.92 20.37
CA HIS A 711 -13.76 -8.56 20.43
C HIS A 711 -14.62 -9.83 20.59
N ASP A 712 -14.39 -10.85 19.76
CA ASP A 712 -15.16 -12.12 19.80
C ASP A 712 -14.99 -12.85 21.15
N TYR A 713 -13.81 -12.80 21.76
CA TYR A 713 -13.53 -13.37 23.08
C TYR A 713 -14.32 -12.66 24.19
N LEU A 714 -14.27 -11.32 24.22
CA LEU A 714 -14.97 -10.51 25.23
C LEU A 714 -16.50 -10.59 25.08
N ALA A 715 -16.99 -10.67 23.85
CA ALA A 715 -18.43 -10.70 23.52
C ALA A 715 -19.09 -12.07 23.66
N ARG A 716 -18.34 -13.10 24.08
CA ARG A 716 -18.84 -14.48 24.10
C ARG A 716 -19.94 -14.68 25.14
N ARG A 717 -21.13 -15.08 24.67
CA ARG A 717 -22.27 -15.38 25.54
C ARG A 717 -21.93 -16.53 26.50
N TYR A 718 -22.39 -16.40 27.75
CA TYR A 718 -22.25 -17.41 28.80
C TYR A 718 -20.81 -17.70 29.26
N SER A 719 -19.90 -16.74 29.08
CA SER A 719 -18.61 -16.77 29.77
C SER A 719 -18.81 -16.41 31.25
N ASN A 720 -18.23 -17.20 32.15
CA ASN A 720 -18.18 -16.89 33.59
C ASN A 720 -16.99 -16.00 33.96
N GLU A 721 -16.25 -15.49 32.97
CA GLU A 721 -15.09 -14.64 33.19
C GLU A 721 -15.50 -13.23 33.65
N PRO A 722 -14.73 -12.58 34.53
CA PRO A 722 -15.12 -11.29 35.12
C PRO A 722 -15.17 -10.13 34.11
N TRP A 723 -14.45 -10.25 32.99
CA TRP A 723 -14.39 -9.28 31.88
C TRP A 723 -15.37 -9.58 30.74
N SER A 724 -16.27 -10.55 30.88
CA SER A 724 -17.26 -10.85 29.85
C SER A 724 -18.18 -9.65 29.60
N ILE A 725 -18.38 -9.30 28.33
CA ILE A 725 -19.17 -8.14 27.91
C ILE A 725 -20.49 -8.61 27.28
N ASP A 726 -21.59 -8.26 27.92
CA ASP A 726 -22.91 -8.32 27.28
C ASP A 726 -23.09 -7.13 26.35
N LEU A 727 -23.07 -7.39 25.04
CA LEU A 727 -23.15 -6.35 24.01
C LEU A 727 -24.46 -5.56 24.06
N GLU A 728 -25.58 -6.22 24.38
CA GLU A 728 -26.89 -5.58 24.42
C GLU A 728 -27.00 -4.66 25.63
N LEU A 729 -26.56 -5.14 26.80
CA LEU A 729 -26.48 -4.34 28.02
C LEU A 729 -25.58 -3.11 27.84
N HIS A 730 -24.46 -3.25 27.12
CA HIS A 730 -23.55 -2.11 26.90
C HIS A 730 -24.06 -1.12 25.84
N ASN A 731 -24.86 -1.53 24.86
CA ASN A 731 -25.61 -0.58 24.02
C ASN A 731 -26.57 0.25 24.88
N GLU A 732 -27.30 -0.39 25.79
CA GLU A 732 -28.20 0.30 26.72
C GLU A 732 -27.44 1.28 27.64
N ARG A 733 -26.32 0.85 28.22
CA ARG A 733 -25.46 1.71 29.06
C ARG A 733 -24.94 2.91 28.27
N LEU A 734 -24.40 2.71 27.07
CA LEU A 734 -23.93 3.81 26.22
C LEU A 734 -25.04 4.79 25.90
N ALA A 735 -26.24 4.31 25.54
CA ALA A 735 -27.39 5.18 25.30
C ALA A 735 -27.74 6.03 26.53
N ARG A 736 -27.83 5.39 27.72
CA ARG A 736 -28.12 6.09 28.98
C ARG A 736 -27.05 7.14 29.30
N HIS A 737 -25.77 6.77 29.22
CA HIS A 737 -24.65 7.67 29.49
C HIS A 737 -24.61 8.84 28.50
N CYS A 738 -24.87 8.61 27.21
CA CYS A 738 -25.00 9.69 26.24
C CYS A 738 -26.13 10.65 26.61
N ILE A 739 -27.32 10.13 26.94
CA ILE A 739 -28.48 10.97 27.30
C ILE A 739 -28.18 11.77 28.57
N GLN A 740 -27.63 11.15 29.61
CA GLN A 740 -27.29 11.82 30.87
C GLN A 740 -26.18 12.87 30.69
N PHE A 741 -25.17 12.55 29.88
CA PHE A 741 -24.11 13.50 29.53
C PHE A 741 -24.69 14.72 28.80
N LEU A 742 -25.57 14.50 27.82
CA LEU A 742 -26.25 15.57 27.10
C LEU A 742 -27.20 16.37 28.00
N ASP A 743 -27.92 15.75 28.93
CA ASP A 743 -28.81 16.43 29.87
C ASP A 743 -28.07 17.45 30.75
N ASN A 744 -26.81 17.15 31.08
CA ASN A 744 -25.95 18.03 31.87
C ASN A 744 -25.17 19.06 31.04
N THR A 745 -25.04 18.83 29.72
CA THR A 745 -24.14 19.61 28.85
C THR A 745 -24.91 20.50 27.87
N LEU A 746 -26.04 20.04 27.35
CA LEU A 746 -26.85 20.79 26.39
C LEU A 746 -27.53 21.97 27.09
N HIS A 747 -27.25 23.17 26.60
CA HIS A 747 -27.88 24.40 27.00
C HIS A 747 -28.13 25.28 25.77
N GLU A 748 -28.94 26.32 25.92
CA GLU A 748 -29.23 27.28 24.85
C GLU A 748 -27.93 27.91 24.33
N SER A 749 -27.78 28.01 23.00
CA SER A 749 -26.57 28.55 22.35
C SER A 749 -25.29 27.81 22.73
N ILE A 750 -25.29 26.47 22.65
CA ILE A 750 -24.15 25.62 23.03
C ILE A 750 -22.82 25.98 22.33
N CYS A 751 -22.88 26.57 21.14
CA CYS A 751 -21.71 27.07 20.40
C CYS A 751 -21.53 28.60 20.48
N GLY A 752 -22.23 29.28 21.39
CA GLY A 752 -22.13 30.72 21.59
C GLY A 752 -22.51 31.56 20.36
N LEU A 753 -23.48 31.11 19.55
CA LEU A 753 -23.90 31.76 18.30
C LEU A 753 -24.71 33.06 18.55
N THR A 754 -24.11 34.04 19.25
CA THR A 754 -24.64 35.41 19.30
C THR A 754 -24.25 36.18 18.04
N LEU A 755 -25.21 36.43 17.15
CA LEU A 755 -25.09 37.45 16.09
C LEU A 755 -24.88 38.83 16.78
N PRO A 756 -23.86 39.66 16.41
CA PRO A 756 -23.30 39.83 15.07
C PRO A 756 -21.74 39.89 14.99
N HIS A 757 -20.98 39.12 15.78
CA HIS A 757 -19.52 39.07 15.65
C HIS A 757 -19.02 37.64 15.40
N PRO A 758 -18.12 37.42 14.42
CA PRO A 758 -17.56 36.11 14.14
C PRO A 758 -16.55 35.76 15.25
N VAL A 759 -17.03 35.11 16.30
CA VAL A 759 -16.15 34.35 17.20
C VAL A 759 -15.63 33.16 16.39
N GLN A 760 -14.34 32.83 16.53
CA GLN A 760 -13.81 31.58 15.99
C GLN A 760 -14.60 30.44 16.66
N ASN A 761 -15.57 29.88 15.93
CA ASN A 761 -16.47 28.85 16.46
C ASN A 761 -15.66 27.56 16.68
N GLU A 762 -15.28 27.31 17.93
CA GLU A 762 -14.90 25.96 18.36
C GLU A 762 -16.18 25.11 18.32
N GLY A 763 -16.18 24.08 17.47
CA GLY A 763 -17.29 23.12 17.40
C GLY A 763 -17.54 22.45 18.76
N PRO A 764 -18.70 21.81 18.95
CA PRO A 764 -18.96 21.05 20.18
C PRO A 764 -17.87 19.98 20.39
N SER A 765 -17.47 19.78 21.66
CA SER A 765 -16.45 18.76 22.00
C SER A 765 -16.76 17.39 21.40
N ASP A 766 -15.75 16.56 21.17
CA ASP A 766 -15.92 15.24 20.55
C ASP A 766 -16.92 14.35 21.30
N ALA A 767 -16.95 14.41 22.63
CA ALA A 767 -17.91 13.67 23.45
C ALA A 767 -19.36 14.13 23.21
N VAL A 768 -19.59 15.45 23.07
CA VAL A 768 -20.92 16.01 22.73
C VAL A 768 -21.30 15.62 21.30
N SER A 769 -20.35 15.71 20.38
CA SER A 769 -20.52 15.32 18.98
C SER A 769 -20.94 13.85 18.85
N TYR A 770 -20.25 12.96 19.56
CA TYR A 770 -20.55 11.53 19.62
C TYR A 770 -21.95 11.29 20.22
N ALA A 771 -22.19 11.81 21.42
CA ALA A 771 -23.44 11.58 22.14
C ALA A 771 -24.64 12.08 21.32
N CYS A 772 -24.57 13.28 20.73
CA CYS A 772 -25.62 13.83 19.88
C CYS A 772 -25.92 12.96 18.66
N LYS A 773 -24.90 12.38 18.02
CA LYS A 773 -25.05 11.58 16.79
C LYS A 773 -25.60 10.18 17.07
N PHE A 774 -25.11 9.50 18.10
CA PHE A 774 -25.23 8.04 18.20
C PHE A 774 -26.14 7.51 19.31
N TRP A 775 -26.65 8.34 20.23
CA TRP A 775 -27.50 7.86 21.32
C TRP A 775 -28.75 7.10 20.82
N VAL A 776 -29.37 7.57 19.72
CA VAL A 776 -30.53 6.90 19.09
C VAL A 776 -30.12 5.57 18.47
N GLU A 777 -28.99 5.52 17.76
CA GLU A 777 -28.50 4.29 17.14
C GLU A 777 -28.26 3.20 18.18
N HIS A 778 -27.66 3.54 19.33
CA HIS A 778 -27.48 2.60 20.43
C HIS A 778 -28.80 2.02 20.92
N ILE A 779 -29.87 2.83 21.00
CA ILE A 779 -31.21 2.36 21.38
C ILE A 779 -31.80 1.43 20.33
N CYS A 780 -31.65 1.74 19.05
CA CYS A 780 -32.15 0.91 17.95
C CYS A 780 -31.50 -0.48 17.90
N LEU A 781 -30.35 -0.67 18.56
CA LEU A 781 -29.64 -1.94 18.66
C LEU A 781 -30.03 -2.77 19.89
N ILE A 782 -30.96 -2.29 20.72
CA ILE A 782 -31.49 -3.00 21.89
C ILE A 782 -32.74 -3.76 21.46
N THR A 783 -32.81 -5.05 21.79
CA THR A 783 -33.99 -5.91 21.53
C THR A 783 -34.88 -6.05 22.76
N HIS A 784 -34.31 -5.94 23.96
CA HIS A 784 -34.99 -6.00 25.24
C HIS A 784 -34.72 -4.73 26.05
N ALA A 785 -35.62 -3.75 25.96
CA ALA A 785 -35.49 -2.52 26.74
C ALA A 785 -35.98 -2.71 28.18
N ALA A 786 -35.19 -2.25 29.15
CA ALA A 786 -35.69 -2.01 30.50
C ALA A 786 -36.77 -0.91 30.48
N ASN A 787 -37.82 -1.06 31.30
CA ASN A 787 -39.00 -0.17 31.24
C ASN A 787 -38.68 1.31 31.50
N ASP A 788 -37.57 1.62 32.16
CA ASP A 788 -37.17 2.96 32.61
C ASP A 788 -36.38 3.76 31.55
N ILE A 789 -35.84 3.14 30.50
CA ILE A 789 -35.13 3.89 29.44
C ILE A 789 -36.08 4.78 28.65
N GLY A 790 -37.35 4.38 28.51
CA GLY A 790 -38.39 5.18 27.87
C GLY A 790 -38.65 6.49 28.61
N ASP A 791 -38.73 6.43 29.94
CA ASP A 791 -38.91 7.60 30.81
C ASP A 791 -37.70 8.54 30.73
N LEU A 792 -36.49 7.99 30.68
CA LEU A 792 -35.25 8.76 30.49
C LEU A 792 -35.27 9.54 29.15
N ILE A 793 -35.65 8.87 28.06
CA ILE A 793 -35.75 9.48 26.73
C ILE A 793 -36.82 10.57 26.73
N TYR A 794 -38.00 10.29 27.30
CA TYR A 794 -39.09 11.26 27.35
C TYR A 794 -38.70 12.51 28.16
N GLY A 795 -38.07 12.32 29.32
CA GLY A 795 -37.58 13.41 30.16
C GLY A 795 -36.47 14.24 29.52
N PHE A 796 -35.58 13.61 28.75
CA PHE A 796 -34.55 14.29 27.97
C PHE A 796 -35.16 15.09 26.82
N LEU A 797 -35.98 14.48 25.97
CA LEU A 797 -36.58 15.17 24.82
C LEU A 797 -37.51 16.30 25.26
N GLY A 798 -38.25 16.14 26.36
CA GLY A 798 -39.09 17.19 26.93
C GLY A 798 -38.31 18.45 27.34
N ARG A 799 -37.02 18.31 27.71
CA ARG A 799 -36.16 19.43 28.14
C ARG A 799 -35.21 19.92 27.05
N HIS A 800 -34.67 19.02 26.24
CA HIS A 800 -33.52 19.29 25.37
C HIS A 800 -33.74 18.99 23.87
N LEU A 801 -34.96 18.71 23.40
CA LEU A 801 -35.21 18.44 21.98
C LEU A 801 -34.67 19.55 21.05
N LEU A 802 -34.96 20.82 21.36
CA LEU A 802 -34.50 21.95 20.54
C LEU A 802 -32.99 22.14 20.62
N HIS A 803 -32.40 22.04 21.81
CA HIS A 803 -30.95 22.11 22.02
C HIS A 803 -30.21 21.01 21.24
N TRP A 804 -30.75 19.79 21.22
CA TRP A 804 -30.20 18.67 20.47
C TRP A 804 -30.31 18.87 18.96
N MET A 805 -31.45 19.38 18.47
CA MET A 805 -31.61 19.73 17.04
C MET A 805 -30.65 20.83 16.60
N GLU A 806 -30.42 21.85 17.44
CA GLU A 806 -29.43 22.90 17.20
C GLU A 806 -28.02 22.31 17.09
N ALA A 807 -27.60 21.50 18.06
CA ALA A 807 -26.30 20.84 18.05
C ALA A 807 -26.09 19.98 16.80
N LEU A 808 -27.10 19.19 16.39
CA LEU A 808 -27.05 18.40 15.15
C LEU A 808 -26.93 19.26 13.89
N ALA A 809 -27.61 20.41 13.85
CA ALA A 809 -27.51 21.34 12.72
C ALA A 809 -26.10 21.93 12.62
N VAL A 810 -25.49 22.29 13.75
CA VAL A 810 -24.11 22.78 13.81
C VAL A 810 -23.12 21.69 13.38
N LEU A 811 -23.30 20.45 13.83
CA LEU A 811 -22.45 19.33 13.43
C LEU A 811 -22.51 19.08 11.92
N LYS A 812 -23.70 19.21 11.33
CA LYS A 812 -23.90 19.02 9.89
C LYS A 812 -23.31 20.15 9.05
N SER A 813 -23.28 21.39 9.55
CA SER A 813 -22.64 22.49 8.84
C SER A 813 -21.12 22.35 8.84
N HIS A 814 -20.51 21.90 9.94
CA HIS A 814 -19.07 21.66 10.03
C HIS A 814 -18.61 20.49 9.15
N SER A 815 -19.41 19.43 8.99
CA SER A 815 -19.07 18.30 8.11
C SER A 815 -19.08 18.63 6.60
N ASN A 816 -19.68 19.75 6.19
CA ASN A 816 -19.69 20.21 4.80
C ASN A 816 -18.62 21.27 4.49
N THR A 817 -17.77 21.62 5.47
CA THR A 817 -16.80 22.74 5.37
C THR A 817 -15.34 22.27 5.43
N ILE A 818 -15.08 20.98 5.17
CA ILE A 818 -13.73 20.42 5.00
C ILE A 818 -13.59 19.90 3.58
#